data_AF-M2Y2W4-F1
#
_entry.id   AF-M2Y2W4-F1
#
_cell.length_a   1.000
_cell.length_b   1.000
_cell.length_c   1.000
_cell.angle_alpha   90.00
_cell.angle_beta   90.00
_cell.angle_gamma   90.00
#
_symmetry.space_group_name_H-M   'P 1'
#
loop_
_entity.id
_entity.type
_entity.pdbx_description
1 polymer ?
#
loop_
_entity_poly.entity_id
_entity_poly.type
_entity_poly.pdbx_seq_one_letter_code
_entity_poly.pdbx_strand_id
1 'polypeptide(L)'
;METQHTLIFSQDFSKDNIFLVELEESLLELVENNERAPYFVGCPNRNEENLSCAGANEAYFCTERKTFKVFFRESSNCIIPVQASQSNNCSKVSLLQDCVVPVVTLLHGHLELLTTGPRIDVLRYLIGNHRSSNNLVTLNIQQILDNVQISRLQLIDELRRMHIVPVEDGLKILTDTEIDRALDDIISTGTLQNWEMPLRLPPAKEILKYCGDQYSVAVRHCLDFFCIPRSDNYLTLDEYSVCRFKAMGLLQSFNEDGLSVEWSTFETKWQNRVPDFFQPRMEMLSGLAIFEEAGPKMLIHALFESHLPEDIDNRVKLLFQKKSNWTLEEIEPYLLPVVSDVMKIEHILRKHCRILKTIHSLGGVLWNRLVGSFAETKSPPFFVICGNNVIEHRDKTLKTARKIKEIVEQLQIPCIFKSSFDKANRTSHLSFRGVGLDAGLEILKAVKEDTDLPVLTDVHETWQCNLVSEVVDVLQIPSFLCRQTDLCQAAAETGRIVHLKKGEFASPTVMVAAVEKVRATGNDYAMICERGFCFGYCDLVVDPRSLVRLRAAQCPVVMDITHALQQPSSCTMKDGAVVSAGERYLIPTIGRMAAAVGVDGIFIEVDEEPDKAPVDSHTQWPLSLLRPLLEELLNIARVSRGKRYSYKDSNQEAL
;
A
#
# COMPACT_ATOMS: atom_id res chain seq x y z
N MET A 1 5.20 65.88 11.75
CA MET A 1 3.80 65.82 12.19
C MET A 1 3.59 64.41 12.70
N GLU A 2 3.73 64.21 14.01
CA GLU A 2 3.39 62.94 14.65
C GLU A 2 1.87 62.91 14.78
N THR A 3 1.20 62.04 14.05
CA THR A 3 -0.23 61.78 14.26
C THR A 3 -0.39 61.09 15.60
N GLN A 4 -0.98 61.78 16.59
CA GLN A 4 -1.45 61.14 17.82
C GLN A 4 -2.77 60.44 17.53
N HIS A 5 -2.84 59.15 17.85
CA HIS A 5 -4.07 58.37 17.79
C HIS A 5 -4.60 58.21 19.22
N THR A 6 -5.78 58.76 19.48
CA THR A 6 -6.44 58.67 20.80
C THR A 6 -7.55 57.63 20.73
N LEU A 7 -7.38 56.52 21.45
CA LEU A 7 -8.40 55.48 21.59
C LEU A 7 -9.37 55.84 22.71
N ILE A 8 -10.67 55.83 22.42
CA ILE A 8 -11.74 56.01 23.42
C ILE A 8 -12.59 54.75 23.44
N PHE A 9 -12.81 54.18 24.61
CA PHE A 9 -13.70 53.02 24.77
C PHE A 9 -15.15 53.46 24.61
N SER A 10 -15.94 52.72 23.81
CA SER A 10 -17.35 53.04 23.60
C SER A 10 -18.16 52.90 24.91
N GLN A 11 -19.31 53.55 25.00
CA GLN A 11 -20.23 53.37 26.13
C GLN A 11 -20.77 51.93 26.22
N ASP A 12 -20.77 51.22 25.08
CA ASP A 12 -21.23 49.84 24.94
C ASP A 12 -20.06 48.83 24.92
N PHE A 13 -18.90 49.19 25.50
CA PHE A 13 -17.75 48.29 25.57
C PHE A 13 -18.12 47.01 26.32
N SER A 14 -18.37 45.94 25.56
CA SER A 14 -18.80 44.64 26.03
C SER A 14 -17.69 43.62 25.75
N LYS A 15 -17.30 42.87 26.78
CA LYS A 15 -16.21 41.88 26.67
C LYS A 15 -16.61 40.60 25.93
N ASP A 16 -17.89 40.29 25.76
CA ASP A 16 -18.29 38.88 25.63
C ASP A 16 -19.20 38.50 24.45
N ASN A 17 -19.54 39.44 23.54
CA ASN A 17 -20.55 39.17 22.48
C ASN A 17 -20.05 39.31 21.04
N ILE A 18 -18.76 39.58 20.81
CA ILE A 18 -18.20 39.77 19.46
C ILE A 18 -17.05 38.79 19.28
N PHE A 19 -17.10 38.03 18.19
CA PHE A 19 -16.05 37.09 17.79
C PHE A 19 -15.63 37.39 16.35
N LEU A 20 -14.34 37.23 16.07
CA LEU A 20 -13.84 37.20 14.69
C LEU A 20 -13.94 35.77 14.17
N VAL A 21 -14.50 35.59 12.99
CA VAL A 21 -14.55 34.30 12.29
C VAL A 21 -13.79 34.43 10.99
N GLU A 22 -12.88 33.50 10.74
CA GLU A 22 -12.18 33.39 9.47
C GLU A 22 -13.09 32.72 8.44
N LEU A 23 -13.33 33.42 7.32
CA LEU A 23 -14.16 32.95 6.23
C LEU A 23 -13.30 32.80 4.98
N GLU A 24 -13.34 31.62 4.37
CA GLU A 24 -12.85 31.44 3.01
C GLU A 24 -13.72 32.21 2.02
N GLU A 25 -13.16 32.57 0.87
CA GLU A 25 -13.82 33.37 -0.18
C GLU A 25 -15.16 32.74 -0.62
N SER A 26 -15.24 31.42 -0.72
CA SER A 26 -16.49 30.70 -1.04
C SER A 26 -17.57 30.79 0.04
N LEU A 27 -17.20 30.97 1.31
CA LEU A 27 -18.12 31.18 2.42
C LEU A 27 -18.56 32.64 2.51
N LEU A 28 -17.67 33.57 2.15
CA LEU A 28 -17.98 34.99 2.10
C LEU A 28 -19.13 35.26 1.12
N GLU A 29 -19.07 34.70 -0.09
CA GLU A 29 -20.13 34.81 -1.09
C GLU A 29 -21.49 34.28 -0.56
N LEU A 30 -21.48 33.18 0.20
CA LEU A 30 -22.70 32.60 0.78
C LEU A 30 -23.32 33.52 1.84
N VAL A 31 -22.48 34.13 2.69
CA VAL A 31 -22.93 35.08 3.73
C VAL A 31 -23.45 36.37 3.10
N GLU A 32 -22.82 36.87 2.04
CA GLU A 32 -23.23 38.09 1.34
C GLU A 32 -24.52 37.91 0.53
N ASN A 33 -24.71 36.73 -0.09
CA ASN A 33 -25.85 36.46 -0.96
C ASN A 33 -27.17 36.14 -0.24
N ASN A 34 -27.18 36.11 1.10
CA ASN A 34 -28.38 35.84 1.91
C ASN A 34 -29.08 34.50 1.57
N GLU A 35 -28.34 33.53 1.01
CA GLU A 35 -28.77 32.14 1.07
C GLU A 35 -28.93 31.79 2.56
N ARG A 36 -30.01 31.07 2.90
CA ARG A 36 -30.47 30.78 4.27
C ARG A 36 -29.36 30.87 5.33
N ALA A 37 -29.55 31.76 6.31
CA ALA A 37 -28.49 32.15 7.23
C ALA A 37 -27.78 30.94 7.86
N PRO A 38 -26.43 30.88 7.82
CA PRO A 38 -25.69 29.80 8.44
C PRO A 38 -25.91 29.82 9.95
N TYR A 39 -25.78 28.65 10.59
CA TYR A 39 -26.06 28.48 12.00
C TYR A 39 -24.92 27.76 12.71
N PHE A 40 -24.75 28.07 13.99
CA PHE A 40 -23.85 27.34 14.87
C PHE A 40 -24.61 26.23 15.60
N VAL A 41 -24.01 25.06 15.68
CA VAL A 41 -24.53 23.92 16.42
C VAL A 41 -23.45 23.37 17.35
N GLY A 42 -23.79 23.23 18.63
CA GLY A 42 -22.92 22.61 19.63
C GLY A 42 -23.31 21.15 19.87
N CYS A 43 -22.50 20.42 20.64
CA CYS A 43 -22.93 19.11 21.16
C CYS A 43 -23.98 19.31 22.28
N PRO A 44 -25.09 18.55 22.28
CA PRO A 44 -26.11 18.65 23.33
C PRO A 44 -25.54 18.30 24.73
N ASN A 45 -26.10 18.94 25.77
CA ASN A 45 -25.60 18.90 27.15
C ASN A 45 -25.61 17.48 27.79
N ARG A 46 -24.54 17.20 28.56
CA ARG A 46 -24.15 15.93 29.21
C ARG A 46 -25.10 15.40 30.32
N ASN A 47 -26.33 15.00 30.01
CA ASN A 47 -27.17 14.32 31.00
C ASN A 47 -27.50 12.85 30.69
N GLU A 48 -26.98 12.26 29.60
CA GLU A 48 -27.16 10.83 29.30
C GLU A 48 -25.80 10.12 29.22
N GLU A 49 -25.57 9.20 30.16
CA GLU A 49 -24.27 8.55 30.47
C GLU A 49 -23.66 7.67 29.36
N ASN A 50 -24.25 7.60 28.16
CA ASN A 50 -23.90 6.55 27.19
C ASN A 50 -23.37 7.03 25.82
N LEU A 51 -23.24 8.33 25.56
CA LEU A 51 -22.39 8.79 24.46
C LEU A 51 -21.07 9.30 24.99
N SER A 52 -19.99 8.55 24.75
CA SER A 52 -18.65 9.10 24.72
C SER A 52 -18.50 10.01 23.48
N CYS A 53 -19.23 11.13 23.45
CA CYS A 53 -18.89 12.23 22.55
C CYS A 53 -17.55 12.77 23.04
N ALA A 54 -16.46 12.31 22.44
CA ALA A 54 -15.15 12.93 22.52
C ALA A 54 -15.27 14.34 21.91
N GLY A 55 -15.74 15.32 22.69
CA GLY A 55 -16.02 16.65 22.15
C GLY A 55 -17.01 17.52 22.93
N ALA A 56 -17.15 17.35 24.24
CA ALA A 56 -18.14 18.09 25.05
C ALA A 56 -18.02 19.63 25.01
N ASN A 57 -16.99 20.18 24.37
CA ASN A 57 -16.75 21.61 24.15
C ASN A 57 -16.60 21.96 22.65
N GLU A 58 -17.09 21.12 21.75
CA GLU A 58 -16.96 21.35 20.30
C GLU A 58 -18.16 22.12 19.74
N ALA A 59 -17.87 23.06 18.86
CA ALA A 59 -18.85 23.84 18.12
C ALA A 59 -18.64 23.64 16.62
N TYR A 60 -19.74 23.71 15.88
CA TYR A 60 -19.76 23.52 14.44
C TYR A 60 -20.52 24.66 13.79
N PHE A 61 -20.10 25.04 12.60
CA PHE A 61 -20.72 26.04 11.75
C PHE A 61 -21.30 25.33 10.52
N CYS A 62 -22.61 25.45 10.31
CA CYS A 62 -23.32 24.78 9.24
C CYS A 62 -23.89 25.80 8.26
N THR A 63 -23.62 25.58 6.97
CA THR A 63 -24.33 26.20 5.86
C THR A 63 -25.47 25.29 5.40
N GLU A 64 -26.21 25.64 4.35
CA GLU A 64 -27.22 24.73 3.77
C GLU A 64 -26.60 23.42 3.25
N ARG A 65 -25.32 23.45 2.82
CA ARG A 65 -24.65 22.34 2.10
C ARG A 65 -23.44 21.72 2.80
N LYS A 66 -22.77 22.46 3.68
CA LYS A 66 -21.48 22.07 4.28
C LYS A 66 -21.45 22.32 5.77
N THR A 67 -20.68 21.49 6.47
CA THR A 67 -20.43 21.54 7.92
C THR A 67 -18.95 21.81 8.17
N PHE A 68 -18.66 22.72 9.11
CA PHE A 68 -17.31 23.12 9.49
C PHE A 68 -17.15 22.95 10.99
N LYS A 69 -16.00 22.42 11.43
CA LYS A 69 -15.64 22.40 12.84
C LYS A 69 -15.01 23.74 13.21
N VAL A 70 -15.43 24.31 14.33
CA VAL A 70 -14.99 25.62 14.80
C VAL A 70 -13.84 25.43 15.78
N PHE A 71 -12.73 26.15 15.55
CA PHE A 71 -11.58 26.16 16.43
C PHE A 71 -11.24 27.59 16.84
N PHE A 72 -11.01 27.84 18.13
CA PHE A 72 -10.50 29.13 18.58
C PHE A 72 -8.97 29.13 18.53
N ARG A 73 -8.40 30.12 17.83
CA ARG A 73 -6.96 30.39 17.82
C ARG A 73 -6.66 31.62 18.67
N GLU A 74 -5.92 31.39 19.74
CA GLU A 74 -5.33 32.48 20.52
C GLU A 74 -4.23 33.18 19.72
N SER A 75 -4.20 34.50 19.84
CA SER A 75 -3.18 35.37 19.29
C SER A 75 -2.43 36.05 20.43
N SER A 76 -1.11 36.15 20.29
CA SER A 76 -0.28 36.95 21.19
C SER A 76 -0.49 38.47 20.99
N ASN A 77 -1.15 38.86 19.89
CA ASN A 77 -1.49 40.24 19.59
C ASN A 77 -2.89 40.59 20.09
N CYS A 78 -3.05 41.81 20.58
CA CYS A 78 -4.37 42.35 20.91
C CYS A 78 -5.02 42.94 19.65
N ILE A 79 -6.18 42.42 19.26
CA ILE A 79 -6.94 42.89 18.10
C ILE A 79 -8.04 43.83 18.60
N ILE A 80 -8.06 45.05 18.06
CA ILE A 80 -8.96 46.12 18.50
C ILE A 80 -9.94 46.43 17.37
N PRO A 81 -11.12 45.80 17.32
CA PRO A 81 -12.17 46.17 16.39
C PRO A 81 -12.67 47.58 16.72
N VAL A 82 -12.62 48.45 15.73
CA VAL A 82 -13.06 49.84 15.80
C VAL A 82 -14.26 50.05 14.90
N GLN A 83 -15.24 50.81 15.37
CA GLN A 83 -16.41 51.15 14.56
C GLN A 83 -16.14 52.44 13.79
N ALA A 84 -16.29 52.43 12.47
CA ALA A 84 -16.20 53.65 11.67
C ALA A 84 -17.28 54.63 12.12
N SER A 85 -16.88 55.78 12.67
CA SER A 85 -17.82 56.80 13.14
C SER A 85 -18.51 57.47 11.94
N GLN A 86 -19.85 57.48 11.90
CA GLN A 86 -20.60 58.28 10.94
C GLN A 86 -20.83 59.75 11.38
N SER A 87 -20.17 60.26 12.43
CA SER A 87 -20.48 61.59 12.99
C SER A 87 -19.36 62.63 12.83
N ASN A 88 -19.68 63.65 12.04
CA ASN A 88 -18.95 64.89 11.72
C ASN A 88 -18.78 65.90 12.90
N ASN A 89 -18.67 65.47 14.15
CA ASN A 89 -18.54 66.40 15.28
C ASN A 89 -17.17 66.33 15.95
N CYS A 90 -16.13 66.76 15.23
CA CYS A 90 -14.84 67.08 15.83
C CYS A 90 -14.88 68.52 16.36
N SER A 91 -15.27 68.70 17.62
CA SER A 91 -15.15 69.98 18.31
C SER A 91 -13.68 70.28 18.59
N LYS A 92 -13.19 71.35 17.96
CA LYS A 92 -11.84 71.93 18.03
C LYS A 92 -11.10 71.66 19.35
N VAL A 93 -10.14 70.74 19.29
CA VAL A 93 -8.96 70.75 20.16
C VAL A 93 -7.73 70.87 19.26
N SER A 94 -6.74 71.60 19.75
CA SER A 94 -5.65 72.24 19.03
C SER A 94 -4.67 71.29 18.33
N LEU A 95 -4.29 71.66 17.09
CA LEU A 95 -3.04 71.37 16.36
C LEU A 95 -2.64 69.91 16.08
N LEU A 96 -3.43 68.91 16.45
CA LEU A 96 -3.31 67.53 16.00
C LEU A 96 -4.66 67.07 15.44
N GLN A 97 -4.66 66.42 14.28
CA GLN A 97 -5.88 65.86 13.69
C GLN A 97 -6.24 64.59 14.48
N ASP A 98 -6.85 64.77 15.65
CA ASP A 98 -7.25 63.67 16.54
C ASP A 98 -8.42 62.92 15.90
N CYS A 99 -8.12 61.82 15.20
CA CYS A 99 -9.13 60.87 14.77
C CYS A 99 -9.52 60.01 15.96
N VAL A 100 -10.65 60.35 16.59
CA VAL A 100 -11.21 59.60 17.71
C VAL A 100 -12.09 58.48 17.16
N VAL A 101 -11.71 57.23 17.43
CA VAL A 101 -12.48 56.06 17.00
C VAL A 101 -12.90 55.24 18.22
N PRO A 102 -14.19 54.93 18.39
CA PRO A 102 -14.66 54.14 19.51
C PRO A 102 -14.19 52.68 19.40
N VAL A 103 -13.50 52.21 20.43
CA VAL A 103 -13.14 50.80 20.59
C VAL A 103 -14.36 50.03 21.09
N VAL A 104 -14.74 48.99 20.35
CA VAL A 104 -15.93 48.19 20.65
C VAL A 104 -15.61 47.08 21.66
N THR A 105 -14.50 46.37 21.47
CA THR A 105 -14.04 45.31 22.39
C THR A 105 -12.53 45.05 22.20
N LEU A 106 -11.97 44.12 22.97
CA LEU A 106 -10.58 43.65 22.84
C LEU A 106 -10.59 42.14 22.58
N LEU A 107 -10.08 41.73 21.42
CA LEU A 107 -10.04 40.34 21.01
C LEU A 107 -8.62 39.79 21.13
N HIS A 108 -8.52 38.56 21.62
CA HIS A 108 -7.25 37.86 21.87
C HIS A 108 -7.07 36.67 20.92
N GLY A 109 -7.83 36.64 19.82
CA GLY A 109 -7.89 35.50 18.92
C GLY A 109 -9.07 35.58 17.96
N HIS A 110 -9.20 34.56 17.14
CA HIS A 110 -10.27 34.40 16.15
C HIS A 110 -10.72 32.94 16.05
N LEU A 111 -11.86 32.72 15.43
CA LEU A 111 -12.44 31.41 15.16
C LEU A 111 -12.05 30.98 13.75
N GLU A 112 -11.32 29.87 13.63
CA GLU A 112 -11.03 29.18 12.38
C GLU A 112 -12.12 28.15 12.07
N LEU A 113 -12.48 28.03 10.79
CA LEU A 113 -13.42 27.04 10.29
C LEU A 113 -12.67 25.96 9.51
N LEU A 114 -12.69 24.71 10.00
CA LEU A 114 -12.10 23.57 9.30
C LEU A 114 -13.18 22.70 8.68
N THR A 115 -13.06 22.42 7.39
CA THR A 115 -13.99 21.51 6.69
C THR A 115 -13.98 20.14 7.36
N THR A 116 -15.16 19.63 7.69
CA THR A 116 -15.32 18.33 8.37
C THR A 116 -16.47 17.54 7.77
N GLY A 117 -16.36 16.21 7.84
CA GLY A 117 -17.47 15.32 7.54
C GLY A 117 -18.60 15.47 8.58
N PRO A 118 -19.85 15.13 8.20
CA PRO A 118 -20.98 15.15 9.12
C PRO A 118 -20.88 14.05 10.18
N ARG A 119 -21.43 14.29 11.37
CA ARG A 119 -21.44 13.33 12.49
C ARG A 119 -22.54 12.26 12.33
N ILE A 120 -22.30 11.32 11.42
CA ILE A 120 -23.21 10.22 11.07
C ILE A 120 -23.41 9.27 12.26
N ASP A 121 -22.40 9.11 13.10
CA ASP A 121 -22.43 8.35 14.35
C ASP A 121 -23.56 8.83 15.28
N VAL A 122 -23.63 10.15 15.50
CA VAL A 122 -24.65 10.79 16.34
C VAL A 122 -26.02 10.66 15.69
N LEU A 123 -26.11 10.82 14.36
CA LEU A 123 -27.35 10.65 13.61
C LEU A 123 -27.94 9.24 13.77
N ARG A 124 -27.12 8.20 13.59
CA ARG A 124 -27.53 6.80 13.74
C ARG A 124 -28.01 6.49 15.16
N TYR A 125 -27.29 7.00 16.16
CA TYR A 125 -27.67 6.84 17.56
C TYR A 125 -29.04 7.48 17.85
N LEU A 126 -29.21 8.74 17.44
CA LEU A 126 -30.45 9.50 17.65
C LEU A 126 -31.65 8.79 16.98
N ILE A 127 -31.48 8.34 15.74
CA ILE A 127 -32.50 7.58 15.01
C ILE A 127 -32.81 6.27 15.72
N GLY A 128 -31.80 5.55 16.20
CA GLY A 128 -31.96 4.30 16.93
C GLY A 128 -32.80 4.45 18.22
N ASN A 129 -32.52 5.49 19.02
CA ASN A 129 -33.23 5.74 20.27
C ASN A 129 -34.70 6.16 20.08
N HIS A 130 -35.00 6.88 18.99
CA HIS A 130 -36.34 7.37 18.70
C HIS A 130 -37.14 6.46 17.76
N ARG A 131 -36.62 5.26 17.45
CA ARG A 131 -37.28 4.27 16.59
C ARG A 131 -38.37 3.52 17.36
N SER A 132 -39.59 3.59 16.86
CA SER A 132 -40.72 2.78 17.33
C SER A 132 -40.74 1.38 16.69
N SER A 133 -41.59 0.49 17.21
CA SER A 133 -41.77 -0.89 16.70
C SER A 133 -42.24 -0.96 15.24
N ASN A 134 -42.86 0.10 14.71
CA ASN A 134 -43.33 0.16 13.32
C ASN A 134 -42.31 0.81 12.37
N ASN A 135 -41.03 0.87 12.73
CA ASN A 135 -39.98 1.54 11.94
C ASN A 135 -40.24 3.04 11.71
N LEU A 136 -41.10 3.66 12.53
CA LEU A 136 -41.34 5.10 12.53
C LEU A 136 -40.45 5.75 13.59
N VAL A 137 -39.77 6.82 13.20
CA VAL A 137 -38.95 7.68 14.06
C VAL A 137 -39.73 8.96 14.29
N THR A 138 -39.97 9.30 15.56
CA THR A 138 -40.84 10.41 15.96
C THR A 138 -40.23 11.81 15.79
N LEU A 139 -38.96 11.87 15.36
CA LEU A 139 -38.23 13.10 15.14
C LEU A 139 -38.53 13.68 13.76
N ASN A 140 -38.64 15.00 13.69
CA ASN A 140 -38.65 15.72 12.42
C ASN A 140 -37.24 16.19 12.03
N ILE A 141 -37.07 16.64 10.78
CA ILE A 141 -35.78 17.11 10.24
C ILE A 141 -35.17 18.23 11.10
N GLN A 142 -35.97 19.16 11.61
CA GLN A 142 -35.46 20.28 12.40
C GLN A 142 -34.89 19.80 13.74
N GLN A 143 -35.61 18.91 14.43
CA GLN A 143 -35.14 18.33 15.70
C GLN A 143 -33.82 17.57 15.54
N ILE A 144 -33.58 16.95 14.38
CA ILE A 144 -32.30 16.31 14.08
C ILE A 144 -31.21 17.36 13.86
N LEU A 145 -31.48 18.39 13.07
CA LEU A 145 -30.51 19.47 12.80
C LEU A 145 -30.10 20.22 14.08
N ASP A 146 -30.98 20.29 15.07
CA ASP A 146 -30.69 20.94 16.35
C ASP A 146 -29.74 20.11 17.24
N ASN A 147 -29.62 18.80 17.00
CA ASN A 147 -28.85 17.87 17.86
C ASN A 147 -27.64 17.24 17.15
N VAL A 148 -27.62 17.23 15.83
CA VAL A 148 -26.58 16.58 15.01
C VAL A 148 -25.78 17.64 14.27
N GLN A 149 -24.45 17.52 14.33
CA GLN A 149 -23.51 18.41 13.64
C GLN A 149 -23.46 18.05 12.14
N ILE A 150 -24.49 18.50 11.41
CA ILE A 150 -24.71 18.20 10.00
C ILE A 150 -25.45 19.35 9.31
N SER A 151 -25.10 19.64 8.06
CA SER A 151 -25.87 20.58 7.22
C SER A 151 -27.15 19.95 6.71
N ARG A 152 -28.11 20.78 6.30
CA ARG A 152 -29.43 20.30 5.88
C ARG A 152 -29.39 19.38 4.66
N LEU A 153 -28.64 19.74 3.61
CA LEU A 153 -28.55 18.86 2.42
C LEU A 153 -27.76 17.59 2.73
N GLN A 154 -26.69 17.67 3.53
CA GLN A 154 -25.97 16.47 3.98
C GLN A 154 -26.90 15.53 4.77
N LEU A 155 -27.77 16.07 5.64
CA LEU A 155 -28.74 15.27 6.37
C LEU A 155 -29.73 14.57 5.42
N ILE A 156 -30.28 15.29 4.45
CA ILE A 156 -31.24 14.71 3.49
C ILE A 156 -30.58 13.57 2.70
N ASP A 157 -29.35 13.78 2.22
CA ASP A 157 -28.63 12.76 1.47
C ASP A 157 -28.28 11.54 2.33
N GLU A 158 -27.87 11.74 3.59
CA GLU A 158 -27.58 10.65 4.52
C GLU A 158 -28.84 9.88 4.93
N LEU A 159 -29.96 10.56 5.20
CA LEU A 159 -31.24 9.88 5.45
C LEU A 159 -31.66 9.02 4.24
N ARG A 160 -31.48 9.54 3.01
CA ARG A 160 -31.77 8.79 1.78
C ARG A 160 -30.89 7.54 1.66
N ARG A 161 -29.59 7.66 1.97
CA ARG A 161 -28.64 6.52 2.00
C ARG A 161 -29.02 5.47 3.04
N MET A 162 -29.59 5.88 4.17
CA MET A 162 -30.11 4.97 5.21
C MET A 162 -31.53 4.45 4.90
N HIS A 163 -32.10 4.79 3.74
CA HIS A 163 -33.47 4.44 3.34
C HIS A 163 -34.55 4.97 4.30
N ILE A 164 -34.33 6.18 4.81
CA ILE A 164 -35.21 6.87 5.73
C ILE A 164 -35.88 8.03 4.99
N VAL A 165 -37.21 8.04 5.04
CA VAL A 165 -38.03 8.97 4.26
C VAL A 165 -38.96 9.78 5.16
N PRO A 166 -39.17 11.08 4.86
CA PRO A 166 -40.12 11.89 5.59
C PRO A 166 -41.55 11.49 5.27
N VAL A 167 -42.36 11.35 6.33
CA VAL A 167 -43.80 11.08 6.29
C VAL A 167 -44.52 12.10 7.19
N GLU A 168 -45.86 12.16 7.14
CA GLU A 168 -46.64 13.16 7.90
C GLU A 168 -46.34 13.14 9.41
N ASP A 169 -46.15 11.95 9.99
CA ASP A 169 -45.90 11.74 11.43
C ASP A 169 -44.42 11.58 11.82
N GLY A 170 -43.48 12.01 10.99
CA GLY A 170 -42.04 11.95 11.28
C GLY A 170 -41.20 11.35 10.15
N LEU A 171 -40.32 10.40 10.47
CA LEU A 171 -39.48 9.71 9.49
C LEU A 171 -39.77 8.20 9.51
N LYS A 172 -39.98 7.59 8.34
CA LYS A 172 -40.16 6.14 8.20
C LYS A 172 -38.86 5.50 7.70
N ILE A 173 -38.40 4.46 8.39
CA ILE A 173 -37.30 3.60 7.92
C ILE A 173 -37.93 2.53 7.03
N LEU A 174 -37.56 2.51 5.75
CA LEU A 174 -38.03 1.50 4.81
C LEU A 174 -37.24 0.21 5.02
N THR A 175 -37.95 -0.92 5.07
CA THR A 175 -37.33 -2.24 5.10
C THR A 175 -36.84 -2.66 3.73
N ASP A 176 -35.81 -3.51 3.68
CA ASP A 176 -35.30 -4.05 2.42
C ASP A 176 -36.42 -4.75 1.62
N THR A 177 -37.35 -5.42 2.29
CA THR A 177 -38.51 -6.05 1.64
C THR A 177 -39.50 -5.05 1.00
N GLU A 178 -39.68 -3.87 1.59
CA GLU A 178 -40.54 -2.82 1.02
C GLU A 178 -39.88 -2.20 -0.22
N ILE A 179 -38.56 -1.99 -0.15
CA ILE A 179 -37.77 -1.45 -1.27
C ILE A 179 -37.72 -2.45 -2.42
N ASP A 180 -37.47 -3.72 -2.12
CA ASP A 180 -37.37 -4.80 -3.11
C ASP A 180 -38.68 -4.94 -3.91
N ARG A 181 -39.82 -4.96 -3.21
CA ARG A 181 -41.15 -4.98 -3.85
C ARG A 181 -41.42 -3.72 -4.66
N ALA A 182 -41.07 -2.54 -4.14
CA ALA A 182 -41.28 -1.29 -4.85
C ALA A 182 -40.46 -1.22 -6.15
N LEU A 183 -39.23 -1.74 -6.16
CA LEU A 183 -38.42 -1.89 -7.37
C LEU A 183 -39.07 -2.85 -8.36
N ASP A 184 -39.50 -4.03 -7.90
CA ASP A 184 -40.15 -5.04 -8.75
C ASP A 184 -41.47 -4.50 -9.35
N ASP A 185 -42.23 -3.71 -8.59
CA ASP A 185 -43.44 -3.02 -9.06
C ASP A 185 -43.12 -1.98 -10.15
N ILE A 186 -42.06 -1.18 -9.98
CA ILE A 186 -41.62 -0.22 -11.01
C ILE A 186 -41.22 -0.95 -12.30
N ILE A 187 -40.45 -2.02 -12.18
CA ILE A 187 -39.95 -2.81 -13.32
C ILE A 187 -41.11 -3.51 -14.04
N SER A 188 -41.99 -4.18 -13.28
CA SER A 188 -43.14 -4.87 -13.86
C SER A 188 -44.13 -3.90 -14.51
N THR A 189 -44.38 -2.74 -13.90
CA THR A 189 -45.19 -1.68 -14.49
C THR A 189 -44.59 -1.17 -15.80
N GLY A 190 -43.27 -0.94 -15.84
CA GLY A 190 -42.59 -0.48 -17.06
C GLY A 190 -42.69 -1.49 -18.21
N THR A 191 -42.56 -2.78 -17.90
CA THR A 191 -42.77 -3.85 -18.88
C THR A 191 -44.21 -3.90 -19.37
N LEU A 192 -45.20 -3.82 -18.46
CA LEU A 192 -46.63 -3.84 -18.80
C LEU A 192 -47.06 -2.63 -19.65
N GLN A 193 -46.50 -1.46 -19.38
CA GLN A 193 -46.78 -0.22 -20.11
C GLN A 193 -45.89 -0.03 -21.36
N ASN A 194 -44.99 -0.99 -21.64
CA ASN A 194 -44.08 -0.99 -22.78
C ASN A 194 -43.18 0.28 -22.85
N TRP A 195 -42.64 0.69 -21.70
CA TRP A 195 -41.66 1.78 -21.62
C TRP A 195 -40.28 1.33 -22.14
N GLU A 196 -39.45 2.28 -22.58
CA GLU A 196 -38.07 2.04 -23.04
C GLU A 196 -37.12 1.80 -21.85
N MET A 197 -37.34 0.71 -21.11
CA MET A 197 -36.54 0.32 -19.95
C MET A 197 -35.13 -0.14 -20.36
N PRO A 198 -34.10 0.09 -19.52
CA PRO A 198 -34.03 0.95 -18.33
C PRO A 198 -33.80 2.44 -18.66
N LEU A 199 -33.69 2.77 -19.96
CA LEU A 199 -33.15 4.04 -20.45
C LEU A 199 -34.08 5.23 -20.20
N ARG A 200 -35.39 5.02 -20.25
CA ARG A 200 -36.36 6.11 -20.26
C ARG A 200 -37.67 5.74 -19.56
N LEU A 201 -37.69 6.00 -18.26
CA LEU A 201 -38.84 5.95 -17.36
C LEU A 201 -39.56 7.30 -17.30
N PRO A 202 -40.90 7.36 -17.30
CA PRO A 202 -41.62 8.62 -17.20
C PRO A 202 -41.42 9.30 -15.83
N PRO A 203 -41.83 10.58 -15.68
CA PRO A 203 -41.69 11.29 -14.41
C PRO A 203 -42.38 10.54 -13.25
N ALA A 204 -41.85 10.67 -12.04
CA ALA A 204 -42.33 9.92 -10.87
C ALA A 204 -43.85 10.02 -10.63
N LYS A 205 -44.45 11.18 -10.92
CA LYS A 205 -45.91 11.39 -10.81
C LYS A 205 -46.73 10.50 -11.73
N GLU A 206 -46.19 10.09 -12.88
CA GLU A 206 -46.87 9.23 -13.84
C GLU A 206 -46.75 7.77 -13.44
N ILE A 207 -45.56 7.34 -13.01
CA ILE A 207 -45.31 5.98 -12.48
C ILE A 207 -46.22 5.69 -11.28
N LEU A 208 -46.32 6.64 -10.35
CA LEU A 208 -47.16 6.53 -9.15
C LEU A 208 -48.66 6.36 -9.43
N LYS A 209 -49.16 6.61 -10.65
CA LYS A 209 -50.57 6.35 -11.01
C LYS A 209 -50.87 4.86 -11.18
N TYR A 210 -49.83 4.08 -11.49
CA TYR A 210 -49.94 2.65 -11.80
C TYR A 210 -49.50 1.78 -10.62
N CYS A 211 -48.72 2.33 -9.69
CA CYS A 211 -48.36 1.66 -8.43
C CYS A 211 -49.45 1.90 -7.36
N GLY A 212 -49.78 0.88 -6.57
CA GLY A 212 -50.82 0.99 -5.53
C GLY A 212 -50.44 1.93 -4.37
N ASP A 213 -51.45 2.56 -3.75
CA ASP A 213 -51.28 3.55 -2.68
C ASP A 213 -50.45 3.04 -1.48
N GLN A 214 -50.52 1.74 -1.20
CA GLN A 214 -49.84 1.07 -0.08
C GLN A 214 -48.30 1.21 -0.12
N TYR A 215 -47.72 1.44 -1.31
CA TYR A 215 -46.26 1.52 -1.52
C TYR A 215 -45.81 2.86 -2.11
N SER A 216 -46.70 3.85 -2.21
CA SER A 216 -46.40 5.16 -2.83
C SER A 216 -45.14 5.84 -2.27
N VAL A 217 -44.87 5.68 -0.97
CA VAL A 217 -43.67 6.22 -0.30
C VAL A 217 -42.41 5.44 -0.69
N ALA A 218 -42.46 4.12 -0.71
CA ALA A 218 -41.33 3.27 -1.08
C ALA A 218 -40.99 3.39 -2.57
N VAL A 219 -42.01 3.48 -3.44
CA VAL A 219 -41.85 3.72 -4.88
C VAL A 219 -41.21 5.08 -5.12
N ARG A 220 -41.67 6.14 -4.44
CA ARG A 220 -41.04 7.47 -4.55
C ARG A 220 -39.57 7.44 -4.13
N HIS A 221 -39.26 6.79 -3.01
CA HIS A 221 -37.88 6.59 -2.56
C HIS A 221 -37.05 5.84 -3.60
N CYS A 222 -37.60 4.78 -4.19
CA CYS A 222 -36.89 4.01 -5.19
C CYS A 222 -36.60 4.83 -6.45
N LEU A 223 -37.55 5.65 -6.90
CA LEU A 223 -37.34 6.55 -8.03
C LEU A 223 -36.31 7.66 -7.70
N ASP A 224 -36.26 8.14 -6.46
CA ASP A 224 -35.31 9.17 -6.06
C ASP A 224 -33.90 8.60 -5.82
N PHE A 225 -33.77 7.33 -5.42
CA PHE A 225 -32.50 6.70 -5.05
C PHE A 225 -31.89 5.82 -6.16
N PHE A 226 -32.72 5.05 -6.87
CA PHE A 226 -32.28 4.12 -7.91
C PHE A 226 -32.44 4.66 -9.32
N CYS A 227 -32.93 5.89 -9.52
CA CYS A 227 -33.00 6.49 -10.84
C CYS A 227 -32.19 7.78 -10.95
N ILE A 228 -31.65 8.01 -12.14
CA ILE A 228 -30.91 9.22 -12.51
C ILE A 228 -31.86 10.13 -13.31
N PRO A 229 -32.07 11.39 -12.89
CA PRO A 229 -32.88 12.34 -13.64
C PRO A 229 -32.19 12.77 -14.94
N ARG A 230 -32.99 12.88 -16.01
CA ARG A 230 -32.53 13.32 -17.33
C ARG A 230 -32.96 14.76 -17.64
N SER A 231 -32.30 15.38 -18.62
CA SER A 231 -32.62 16.73 -19.09
C SER A 231 -34.01 16.87 -19.69
N ASP A 232 -34.60 15.78 -20.19
CA ASP A 232 -35.93 15.74 -20.81
C ASP A 232 -37.06 15.41 -19.81
N ASN A 233 -36.80 15.51 -18.50
CA ASN A 233 -37.74 15.22 -17.41
C ASN A 233 -38.14 13.73 -17.29
N TYR A 234 -37.44 12.84 -18.00
CA TYR A 234 -37.51 11.39 -17.80
C TYR A 234 -36.47 10.94 -16.76
N LEU A 235 -36.62 9.70 -16.31
CA LEU A 235 -35.72 9.02 -15.39
C LEU A 235 -35.02 7.87 -16.11
N THR A 236 -33.80 7.53 -15.70
CA THR A 236 -33.09 6.31 -16.13
C THR A 236 -32.85 5.46 -14.89
N LEU A 237 -33.19 4.17 -14.94
CA LEU A 237 -32.92 3.27 -13.81
C LEU A 237 -31.42 3.00 -13.74
N ASP A 238 -30.80 3.24 -12.59
CA ASP A 238 -29.37 3.06 -12.36
C ASP A 238 -29.04 1.59 -12.12
N GLU A 239 -28.44 0.97 -13.15
CA GLU A 239 -27.98 -0.42 -13.12
C GLU A 239 -27.10 -0.70 -11.90
N TYR A 240 -26.13 0.18 -11.60
CA TYR A 240 -25.17 -0.05 -10.54
C TYR A 240 -25.85 -0.13 -9.17
N SER A 241 -26.68 0.86 -8.83
CA SER A 241 -27.38 0.90 -7.54
C SER A 241 -28.37 -0.24 -7.37
N VAL A 242 -29.14 -0.59 -8.42
CA VAL A 242 -30.12 -1.70 -8.34
C VAL A 242 -29.42 -3.05 -8.17
N CYS A 243 -28.42 -3.35 -9.01
CA CYS A 243 -27.67 -4.60 -8.91
C CYS A 243 -27.00 -4.76 -7.55
N ARG A 244 -26.40 -3.67 -7.04
CA ARG A 244 -25.75 -3.65 -5.72
C ARG A 244 -26.72 -3.87 -4.57
N PHE A 245 -27.92 -3.28 -4.63
CA PHE A 245 -28.97 -3.50 -3.63
C PHE A 245 -29.45 -4.96 -3.62
N LYS A 246 -29.76 -5.53 -4.79
CA LYS A 246 -30.16 -6.95 -4.90
C LYS A 246 -29.05 -7.90 -4.42
N ALA A 247 -27.77 -7.57 -4.69
CA ALA A 247 -26.62 -8.32 -4.20
C ALA A 247 -26.52 -8.29 -2.67
N MET A 248 -26.70 -7.11 -2.06
CA MET A 248 -26.62 -6.92 -0.62
C MET A 248 -27.64 -7.80 0.11
N GLY A 249 -28.90 -7.79 -0.32
CA GLY A 249 -29.94 -8.65 0.26
C GLY A 249 -29.68 -10.15 0.07
N LEU A 250 -29.01 -10.53 -1.02
CA LEU A 250 -28.59 -11.92 -1.24
C LEU A 250 -27.41 -12.31 -0.32
N LEU A 251 -26.40 -11.45 -0.19
CA LEU A 251 -25.25 -11.66 0.70
C LEU A 251 -25.67 -11.76 2.17
N GLN A 252 -26.60 -10.91 2.62
CA GLN A 252 -27.15 -10.97 3.97
C GLN A 252 -27.77 -12.33 4.27
N SER A 253 -28.55 -12.88 3.32
CA SER A 253 -29.17 -14.20 3.49
C SER A 253 -28.17 -15.35 3.63
N PHE A 254 -26.94 -15.20 3.12
CA PHE A 254 -25.87 -16.20 3.30
C PHE A 254 -25.03 -15.98 4.56
N ASN A 255 -24.94 -14.72 5.02
CA ASN A 255 -24.15 -14.37 6.19
C ASN A 255 -24.79 -14.85 7.51
N GLU A 256 -26.13 -14.92 7.56
CA GLU A 256 -26.87 -15.48 8.70
C GLU A 256 -26.47 -16.93 9.00
N ASP A 257 -26.06 -17.69 7.98
CA ASP A 257 -25.61 -19.08 8.11
C ASP A 257 -24.09 -19.22 8.39
N GLY A 258 -23.33 -18.11 8.33
CA GLY A 258 -21.87 -18.13 8.49
C GLY A 258 -21.12 -18.93 7.40
N LEU A 259 -21.78 -19.23 6.28
CA LEU A 259 -21.26 -20.08 5.21
C LEU A 259 -20.64 -19.24 4.08
N SER A 260 -19.45 -19.63 3.64
CA SER A 260 -18.87 -19.18 2.37
C SER A 260 -19.60 -19.83 1.19
N VAL A 261 -19.92 -19.06 0.16
CA VAL A 261 -20.62 -19.56 -1.04
C VAL A 261 -19.65 -19.61 -2.21
N GLU A 262 -19.79 -20.60 -3.08
CA GLU A 262 -19.03 -20.66 -4.34
C GLU A 262 -19.52 -19.55 -5.28
N TRP A 263 -18.58 -18.79 -5.88
CA TRP A 263 -18.89 -17.66 -6.76
C TRP A 263 -19.91 -18.01 -7.84
N SER A 264 -19.73 -19.14 -8.53
CA SER A 264 -20.62 -19.64 -9.58
C SER A 264 -22.09 -19.74 -9.13
N THR A 265 -22.30 -20.16 -7.88
CA THR A 265 -23.63 -20.30 -7.28
C THR A 265 -24.21 -18.95 -6.89
N PHE A 266 -23.38 -18.06 -6.35
CA PHE A 266 -23.78 -16.70 -6.01
C PHE A 266 -24.16 -15.90 -7.26
N GLU A 267 -23.31 -15.91 -8.28
CA GLU A 267 -23.49 -15.22 -9.56
C GLU A 267 -24.81 -15.62 -10.24
N THR A 268 -25.10 -16.92 -10.30
CA THR A 268 -26.36 -17.43 -10.86
C THR A 268 -27.58 -16.91 -10.09
N LYS A 269 -27.53 -16.95 -8.75
CA LYS A 269 -28.63 -16.46 -7.90
C LYS A 269 -28.79 -14.95 -7.96
N TRP A 270 -27.68 -14.22 -8.11
CA TRP A 270 -27.67 -12.77 -8.24
C TRP A 270 -28.28 -12.34 -9.57
N GLN A 271 -27.88 -12.98 -10.67
CA GLN A 271 -28.47 -12.75 -11.99
C GLN A 271 -29.99 -12.97 -11.99
N ASN A 272 -30.48 -14.01 -11.31
CA ASN A 272 -31.92 -14.30 -11.22
C ASN A 272 -32.72 -13.28 -10.39
N ARG A 273 -32.06 -12.41 -9.60
CA ARG A 273 -32.71 -11.38 -8.77
C ARG A 273 -32.70 -10.00 -9.42
N VAL A 274 -31.91 -9.79 -10.46
CA VAL A 274 -31.83 -8.53 -11.19
C VAL A 274 -32.65 -8.63 -12.49
N PRO A 275 -33.17 -7.51 -13.01
CA PRO A 275 -33.83 -7.50 -14.32
C PRO A 275 -32.95 -8.05 -15.45
N ASP A 276 -33.57 -8.76 -16.41
CA ASP A 276 -32.86 -9.43 -17.52
C ASP A 276 -32.02 -8.48 -18.40
N PHE A 277 -32.35 -7.18 -18.41
CA PHE A 277 -31.62 -6.17 -19.17
C PHE A 277 -30.40 -5.58 -18.42
N PHE A 278 -30.16 -5.99 -17.17
CA PHE A 278 -28.97 -5.61 -16.40
C PHE A 278 -27.93 -6.73 -16.35
N GLN A 279 -26.66 -6.33 -16.33
CA GLN A 279 -25.50 -7.22 -16.25
C GLN A 279 -24.80 -6.98 -14.92
N PRO A 280 -25.07 -7.82 -13.89
CA PRO A 280 -24.35 -7.77 -12.64
C PRO A 280 -22.88 -8.11 -12.88
N ARG A 281 -21.97 -7.30 -12.33
CA ARG A 281 -20.53 -7.49 -12.50
C ARG A 281 -19.83 -7.49 -11.15
N MET A 282 -18.73 -8.24 -11.06
CA MET A 282 -17.98 -8.44 -9.81
C MET A 282 -17.58 -7.12 -9.13
N GLU A 283 -17.25 -6.08 -9.91
CA GLU A 283 -16.85 -4.77 -9.39
C GLU A 283 -17.97 -4.05 -8.62
N MET A 284 -19.24 -4.40 -8.87
CA MET A 284 -20.38 -3.83 -8.15
C MET A 284 -20.49 -4.35 -6.70
N LEU A 285 -19.74 -5.40 -6.35
CA LEU A 285 -19.67 -5.97 -4.99
C LEU A 285 -18.61 -5.30 -4.11
N SER A 286 -17.92 -4.29 -4.65
CA SER A 286 -16.95 -3.48 -3.92
C SER A 286 -17.52 -2.92 -2.61
N GLY A 287 -16.83 -3.20 -1.51
CA GLY A 287 -17.24 -2.83 -0.15
C GLY A 287 -18.39 -3.67 0.45
N LEU A 288 -18.90 -4.69 -0.25
CA LEU A 288 -19.97 -5.59 0.23
C LEU A 288 -19.48 -7.02 0.49
N ALA A 289 -18.43 -7.46 -0.19
CA ALA A 289 -17.92 -8.81 -0.08
C ALA A 289 -16.41 -8.90 -0.37
N ILE A 290 -15.80 -9.95 0.15
CA ILE A 290 -14.41 -10.34 -0.16
C ILE A 290 -14.38 -11.71 -0.84
N PHE A 291 -13.33 -11.92 -1.62
CA PHE A 291 -13.11 -13.15 -2.38
C PHE A 291 -11.90 -13.91 -1.84
N GLU A 292 -12.03 -15.24 -1.79
CA GLU A 292 -10.97 -16.16 -1.38
C GLU A 292 -10.79 -17.28 -2.41
N GLU A 293 -9.54 -17.53 -2.81
CA GLU A 293 -9.19 -18.65 -3.68
C GLU A 293 -8.98 -19.92 -2.85
N ALA A 294 -9.84 -20.93 -3.04
CA ALA A 294 -9.76 -22.23 -2.38
C ALA A 294 -9.48 -23.32 -3.43
N GLY A 295 -8.21 -23.41 -3.87
CA GLY A 295 -7.80 -24.32 -4.94
C GLY A 295 -8.35 -23.87 -6.30
N PRO A 296 -9.12 -24.70 -7.04
CA PRO A 296 -9.72 -24.29 -8.32
C PRO A 296 -11.03 -23.49 -8.16
N LYS A 297 -11.49 -23.27 -6.92
CA LYS A 297 -12.77 -22.61 -6.64
C LYS A 297 -12.55 -21.22 -6.06
N MET A 298 -13.41 -20.29 -6.45
CA MET A 298 -13.49 -18.96 -5.84
C MET A 298 -14.68 -18.91 -4.88
N LEU A 299 -14.41 -18.55 -3.63
CA LEU A 299 -15.42 -18.35 -2.59
C LEU A 299 -15.68 -16.86 -2.39
N ILE A 300 -16.93 -16.52 -2.11
CA ILE A 300 -17.36 -15.17 -1.74
C ILE A 300 -17.82 -15.15 -0.28
N HIS A 301 -17.40 -14.13 0.46
CA HIS A 301 -17.76 -13.90 1.86
C HIS A 301 -18.36 -12.51 2.01
N ALA A 302 -19.50 -12.42 2.70
CA ALA A 302 -20.09 -11.13 3.02
C ALA A 302 -19.20 -10.35 3.99
N LEU A 303 -18.86 -9.12 3.60
CA LEU A 303 -18.15 -8.16 4.44
C LEU A 303 -18.63 -6.78 4.04
N PHE A 304 -19.58 -6.26 4.81
CA PHE A 304 -20.17 -4.95 4.55
C PHE A 304 -19.34 -3.87 5.23
N GLU A 305 -18.89 -2.89 4.45
CA GLU A 305 -18.18 -1.72 4.95
C GLU A 305 -18.95 -1.03 6.09
N SER A 306 -20.27 -0.93 5.96
CA SER A 306 -21.15 -0.25 6.93
C SER A 306 -21.13 -0.88 8.33
N HIS A 307 -20.70 -2.13 8.48
CA HIS A 307 -20.58 -2.81 9.77
C HIS A 307 -19.18 -2.68 10.39
N LEU A 308 -18.24 -2.03 9.73
CA LEU A 308 -16.88 -1.84 10.24
C LEU A 308 -16.83 -0.69 11.27
N PRO A 309 -15.98 -0.78 12.31
CA PRO A 309 -15.77 0.30 13.27
C PRO A 309 -15.35 1.62 12.61
N GLU A 310 -15.72 2.77 13.17
CA GLU A 310 -15.24 4.07 12.66
C GLU A 310 -13.78 4.37 13.06
N ASP A 311 -13.31 3.78 14.15
CA ASP A 311 -11.91 3.89 14.58
C ASP A 311 -10.97 3.15 13.61
N ILE A 312 -9.97 3.86 13.09
CA ILE A 312 -9.06 3.37 12.04
C ILE A 312 -8.27 2.15 12.50
N ASP A 313 -7.72 2.19 13.73
CA ASP A 313 -6.87 1.13 14.25
C ASP A 313 -7.67 -0.18 14.40
N ASN A 314 -8.87 -0.11 14.97
CA ASN A 314 -9.77 -1.25 15.10
C ASN A 314 -10.36 -1.72 13.76
N ARG A 315 -10.69 -0.79 12.86
CA ARG A 315 -11.16 -1.11 11.50
C ARG A 315 -10.13 -1.93 10.74
N VAL A 316 -8.89 -1.45 10.67
CA VAL A 316 -7.79 -2.15 9.99
C VAL A 316 -7.54 -3.51 10.65
N LYS A 317 -7.53 -3.57 11.99
CA LYS A 317 -7.37 -4.84 12.71
C LYS A 317 -8.45 -5.86 12.37
N LEU A 318 -9.72 -5.45 12.28
CA LEU A 318 -10.83 -6.34 11.92
C LEU A 318 -10.75 -6.82 10.46
N LEU A 319 -10.35 -5.94 9.53
CA LEU A 319 -10.10 -6.30 8.14
C LEU A 319 -9.03 -7.40 8.02
N PHE A 320 -7.90 -7.23 8.71
CA PHE A 320 -6.81 -8.21 8.69
C PHE A 320 -7.11 -9.51 9.47
N GLN A 321 -8.11 -9.50 10.37
CA GLN A 321 -8.65 -10.73 10.96
C GLN A 321 -9.51 -11.52 9.98
N LYS A 322 -10.21 -10.84 9.06
CA LYS A 322 -11.07 -11.47 8.05
C LYS A 322 -10.28 -12.02 6.88
N LYS A 323 -9.26 -11.30 6.43
CA LYS A 323 -8.37 -11.71 5.33
C LYS A 323 -6.95 -11.23 5.62
N SER A 324 -5.97 -12.12 5.51
CA SER A 324 -4.58 -11.82 5.92
C SER A 324 -3.79 -10.99 4.91
N ASN A 325 -4.14 -11.07 3.63
CA ASN A 325 -3.47 -10.38 2.53
C ASN A 325 -4.50 -9.64 1.68
N TRP A 326 -4.21 -8.40 1.31
CA TRP A 326 -5.12 -7.57 0.53
C TRP A 326 -4.38 -6.93 -0.64
N THR A 327 -5.04 -6.82 -1.80
CA THR A 327 -4.63 -5.87 -2.82
C THR A 327 -5.13 -4.46 -2.46
N LEU A 328 -4.57 -3.43 -3.10
CA LEU A 328 -5.03 -2.05 -2.89
C LEU A 328 -6.50 -1.91 -3.31
N GLU A 329 -6.86 -2.44 -4.48
CA GLU A 329 -8.22 -2.41 -5.02
C GLU A 329 -9.23 -3.12 -4.11
N GLU A 330 -8.83 -4.19 -3.43
CA GLU A 330 -9.70 -4.93 -2.51
C GLU A 330 -9.95 -4.19 -1.20
N ILE A 331 -8.92 -3.55 -0.62
CA ILE A 331 -9.01 -2.94 0.72
C ILE A 331 -9.51 -1.49 0.69
N GLU A 332 -9.23 -0.77 -0.40
CA GLU A 332 -9.58 0.64 -0.58
C GLU A 332 -11.08 0.95 -0.29
N PRO A 333 -12.05 0.18 -0.82
CA PRO A 333 -13.47 0.41 -0.56
C PRO A 333 -13.85 0.40 0.93
N TYR A 334 -13.10 -0.37 1.74
CA TYR A 334 -13.34 -0.49 3.18
C TYR A 334 -12.68 0.61 4.01
N LEU A 335 -11.72 1.33 3.43
CA LEU A 335 -10.99 2.41 4.09
C LEU A 335 -11.44 3.80 3.63
N LEU A 336 -11.98 3.94 2.42
CA LEU A 336 -12.46 5.20 1.86
C LEU A 336 -13.33 6.02 2.84
N PRO A 337 -14.26 5.44 3.61
CA PRO A 337 -15.13 6.22 4.50
C PRO A 337 -14.43 6.85 5.71
N VAL A 338 -13.23 6.38 6.09
CA VAL A 338 -12.43 6.94 7.20
C VAL A 338 -11.30 7.86 6.72
N VAL A 339 -11.19 8.06 5.40
CA VAL A 339 -10.19 8.93 4.79
C VAL A 339 -10.65 10.38 4.89
N SER A 340 -9.70 11.28 5.16
CA SER A 340 -9.94 12.73 5.20
C SER A 340 -8.85 13.47 4.42
N ASP A 341 -9.04 14.77 4.20
CA ASP A 341 -8.05 15.63 3.53
C ASP A 341 -6.68 15.61 4.25
N VAL A 342 -6.68 15.37 5.55
CA VAL A 342 -5.47 15.27 6.39
C VAL A 342 -4.88 13.87 6.35
N MET A 343 -5.72 12.83 6.28
CA MET A 343 -5.30 11.43 6.40
C MET A 343 -5.71 10.63 5.16
N LYS A 344 -4.79 10.52 4.20
CA LYS A 344 -4.97 9.74 2.97
C LYS A 344 -4.83 8.24 3.22
N ILE A 345 -5.39 7.42 2.31
CA ILE A 345 -5.31 5.96 2.33
C ILE A 345 -3.87 5.48 2.46
N GLU A 346 -2.94 6.08 1.72
CA GLU A 346 -1.53 5.66 1.73
C GLU A 346 -0.88 5.87 3.10
N HIS A 347 -1.32 6.90 3.85
CA HIS A 347 -0.84 7.13 5.21
C HIS A 347 -1.34 6.05 6.17
N ILE A 348 -2.64 5.72 6.09
CA ILE A 348 -3.26 4.65 6.89
C ILE A 348 -2.55 3.32 6.60
N LEU A 349 -2.38 2.98 5.32
CA LEU A 349 -1.73 1.75 4.91
C LEU A 349 -0.26 1.69 5.33
N ARG A 350 0.51 2.78 5.24
CA ARG A 350 1.91 2.80 5.69
C ARG A 350 2.06 2.64 7.19
N LYS A 351 1.12 3.20 7.97
CA LYS A 351 1.16 3.15 9.43
C LYS A 351 0.74 1.76 9.97
N HIS A 352 -0.27 1.15 9.35
CA HIS A 352 -0.89 -0.06 9.88
C HIS A 352 -0.56 -1.35 9.11
N CYS A 353 -0.10 -1.24 7.87
CA CYS A 353 0.12 -2.37 6.99
C CYS A 353 1.58 -2.44 6.54
N ARG A 354 2.04 -3.66 6.25
CA ARG A 354 3.29 -3.88 5.51
C ARG A 354 2.94 -4.20 4.07
N ILE A 355 3.42 -3.40 3.13
CA ILE A 355 3.20 -3.66 1.70
C ILE A 355 3.99 -4.93 1.32
N LEU A 356 3.24 -5.98 0.99
CA LEU A 356 3.75 -7.15 0.32
C LEU A 356 3.54 -6.90 -1.18
N LYS A 357 4.56 -6.40 -1.88
CA LYS A 357 4.49 -6.29 -3.34
C LYS A 357 4.56 -7.70 -3.93
N THR A 358 3.42 -8.36 -4.05
CA THR A 358 3.26 -9.56 -4.88
C THR A 358 3.26 -9.11 -6.33
N ILE A 359 4.43 -8.72 -6.84
CA ILE A 359 4.60 -8.59 -8.28
C ILE A 359 4.74 -10.04 -8.78
N HIS A 360 3.80 -10.47 -9.62
CA HIS A 360 3.88 -11.67 -10.46
C HIS A 360 5.03 -11.57 -11.49
N SER A 361 6.21 -11.16 -11.05
CA SER A 361 7.44 -11.35 -11.80
C SER A 361 7.95 -12.75 -11.49
N LEU A 362 8.54 -13.43 -12.47
CA LEU A 362 9.31 -14.65 -12.25
C LEU A 362 10.36 -14.48 -11.12
N GLY A 363 10.83 -13.25 -10.91
CA GLY A 363 11.67 -12.86 -9.77
C GLY A 363 10.99 -13.08 -8.42
N GLY A 364 9.73 -12.70 -8.24
CA GLY A 364 8.98 -12.86 -6.99
C GLY A 364 8.75 -14.31 -6.55
N VAL A 365 8.49 -15.23 -7.48
CA VAL A 365 8.31 -16.66 -7.18
C VAL A 365 9.62 -17.29 -6.71
N LEU A 366 10.71 -17.04 -7.44
CA LEU A 366 12.05 -17.51 -7.05
C LEU A 366 12.50 -16.83 -5.76
N TRP A 367 12.24 -15.54 -5.59
CA TRP A 367 12.53 -14.79 -4.39
C TRP A 367 11.80 -15.36 -3.18
N ASN A 368 10.52 -15.72 -3.29
CA ASN A 368 9.79 -16.38 -2.21
C ASN A 368 10.30 -17.80 -1.94
N ARG A 369 10.77 -18.54 -2.96
CA ARG A 369 11.42 -19.84 -2.76
C ARG A 369 12.77 -19.72 -2.05
N LEU A 370 13.55 -18.68 -2.36
CA LEU A 370 14.86 -18.42 -1.76
C LEU A 370 14.75 -17.76 -0.38
N VAL A 371 13.77 -16.88 -0.18
CA VAL A 371 13.64 -15.96 0.98
C VAL A 371 12.43 -16.26 1.87
N GLY A 372 11.31 -16.69 1.30
CA GLY A 372 10.07 -17.00 2.03
C GLY A 372 10.18 -18.22 2.96
N SER A 373 11.22 -19.04 2.79
CA SER A 373 11.50 -20.17 3.68
C SER A 373 12.13 -19.75 5.04
N PHE A 374 12.62 -18.52 5.18
CA PHE A 374 13.41 -18.12 6.36
C PHE A 374 12.62 -17.88 7.66
N ALA A 375 11.28 -17.90 7.62
CA ALA A 375 10.43 -17.73 8.79
C ALA A 375 10.08 -19.06 9.50
N GLU A 376 10.24 -20.21 8.83
CA GLU A 376 9.85 -21.52 9.37
C GLU A 376 11.06 -22.33 9.88
N THR A 377 10.89 -22.98 11.04
CA THR A 377 11.93 -23.77 11.72
C THR A 377 12.36 -25.05 10.99
N LYS A 378 11.79 -25.33 9.81
CA LYS A 378 12.07 -26.52 8.98
C LYS A 378 12.87 -26.23 7.70
N SER A 379 13.17 -24.98 7.40
CA SER A 379 13.87 -24.60 6.17
C SER A 379 15.40 -24.73 6.29
N PRO A 380 16.11 -25.00 5.18
CA PRO A 380 17.57 -25.06 5.18
C PRO A 380 18.18 -23.71 5.61
N PRO A 381 19.30 -23.72 6.36
CA PRO A 381 19.83 -22.52 6.99
C PRO A 381 20.37 -21.49 5.99
N PHE A 382 20.76 -21.92 4.79
CA PHE A 382 21.20 -21.07 3.69
C PHE A 382 20.87 -21.71 2.33
N PHE A 383 20.87 -20.90 1.26
CA PHE A 383 20.90 -21.36 -0.13
C PHE A 383 22.34 -21.32 -0.67
N VAL A 384 22.57 -21.93 -1.84
CA VAL A 384 23.89 -21.95 -2.49
C VAL A 384 23.80 -21.36 -3.89
N ILE A 385 24.78 -20.54 -4.26
CA ILE A 385 25.05 -20.13 -5.64
C ILE A 385 26.29 -20.91 -6.07
N CYS A 386 26.16 -21.85 -7.02
CA CYS A 386 27.24 -22.76 -7.38
C CYS A 386 27.31 -23.02 -8.89
N GLY A 387 28.52 -23.12 -9.42
CA GLY A 387 28.76 -23.51 -10.81
C GLY A 387 30.17 -23.14 -11.27
N ASN A 388 30.39 -23.13 -12.58
CA ASN A 388 31.71 -22.85 -13.14
C ASN A 388 32.03 -21.34 -13.09
N ASN A 389 33.33 -21.00 -13.13
CA ASN A 389 33.74 -19.59 -13.25
C ASN A 389 33.26 -18.98 -14.58
N VAL A 390 33.53 -19.67 -15.69
CA VAL A 390 33.21 -19.21 -17.05
C VAL A 390 32.71 -20.38 -17.88
N ILE A 391 31.84 -20.12 -18.86
CA ILE A 391 31.41 -21.12 -19.82
C ILE A 391 32.56 -21.39 -20.79
N GLU A 392 33.06 -22.63 -20.76
CA GLU A 392 34.07 -23.13 -21.70
C GLU A 392 33.42 -23.78 -22.92
N HIS A 393 32.46 -24.68 -22.69
CA HIS A 393 31.66 -25.34 -23.72
C HIS A 393 30.45 -26.05 -23.09
N ARG A 394 29.43 -26.30 -23.92
CA ARG A 394 28.10 -26.78 -23.50
C ARG A 394 28.13 -28.05 -22.64
N ASP A 395 28.85 -29.08 -23.07
CA ASP A 395 28.80 -30.40 -22.42
C ASP A 395 29.41 -30.37 -21.01
N LYS A 396 30.53 -29.66 -20.82
CA LYS A 396 31.15 -29.47 -19.49
C LYS A 396 30.22 -28.70 -18.55
N THR A 397 29.58 -27.65 -19.03
CA THR A 397 28.64 -26.85 -18.23
C THR A 397 27.41 -27.68 -17.80
N LEU A 398 26.80 -28.42 -18.72
CA LEU A 398 25.66 -29.30 -18.41
C LEU A 398 26.04 -30.41 -17.43
N LYS A 399 27.19 -31.06 -17.64
CA LYS A 399 27.68 -32.11 -16.74
C LYS A 399 27.90 -31.58 -15.32
N THR A 400 28.51 -30.39 -15.20
CA THR A 400 28.71 -29.72 -13.91
C THR A 400 27.37 -29.39 -13.25
N ALA A 401 26.43 -28.80 -14.00
CA ALA A 401 25.10 -28.43 -13.50
C ALA A 401 24.31 -29.65 -12.99
N ARG A 402 24.29 -30.76 -13.74
CA ARG A 402 23.65 -32.02 -13.32
C ARG A 402 24.24 -32.55 -12.02
N LYS A 403 25.56 -32.52 -11.87
CA LYS A 403 26.20 -33.02 -10.65
C LYS A 403 25.93 -32.13 -9.44
N ILE A 404 25.90 -30.80 -9.65
CA ILE A 404 25.48 -29.86 -8.61
C ILE A 404 24.04 -30.13 -8.20
N LYS A 405 23.11 -30.27 -9.16
CA LYS A 405 21.70 -30.62 -8.91
C LYS A 405 21.58 -31.86 -8.02
N GLU A 406 22.25 -32.95 -8.39
CA GLU A 406 22.23 -34.20 -7.63
C GLU A 406 22.69 -33.99 -6.18
N ILE A 407 23.77 -33.25 -5.96
CA ILE A 407 24.31 -32.97 -4.62
C ILE A 407 23.34 -32.13 -3.79
N VAL A 408 22.82 -31.03 -4.35
CA VAL A 408 21.97 -30.09 -3.59
C VAL A 408 20.59 -30.67 -3.31
N GLU A 409 20.06 -31.54 -4.18
CA GLU A 409 18.82 -32.29 -3.93
C GLU A 409 18.98 -33.30 -2.79
N GLN A 410 20.09 -34.05 -2.77
CA GLN A 410 20.41 -34.99 -1.66
C GLN A 410 20.52 -34.26 -0.32
N LEU A 411 21.07 -33.04 -0.33
CA LEU A 411 21.24 -32.21 0.87
C LEU A 411 20.04 -31.31 1.18
N GLN A 412 19.04 -31.27 0.30
CA GLN A 412 17.87 -30.40 0.38
C GLN A 412 18.24 -28.91 0.53
N ILE A 413 19.24 -28.46 -0.24
CA ILE A 413 19.70 -27.08 -0.26
C ILE A 413 19.16 -26.39 -1.52
N PRO A 414 18.49 -25.23 -1.43
CA PRO A 414 18.12 -24.43 -2.60
C PRO A 414 19.39 -23.97 -3.31
N CYS A 415 19.43 -24.12 -4.63
CA CYS A 415 20.60 -23.81 -5.43
C CYS A 415 20.27 -22.89 -6.60
N ILE A 416 21.17 -21.96 -6.90
CA ILE A 416 21.21 -21.17 -8.12
C ILE A 416 22.46 -21.58 -8.88
N PHE A 417 22.30 -22.07 -10.11
CA PHE A 417 23.43 -22.41 -10.95
C PHE A 417 24.08 -21.13 -11.49
N LYS A 418 25.39 -20.99 -11.34
CA LYS A 418 26.14 -19.82 -11.80
C LYS A 418 27.12 -20.19 -12.90
N SER A 419 27.16 -19.40 -13.97
CA SER A 419 28.28 -19.39 -14.91
C SER A 419 28.33 -18.09 -15.70
N SER A 420 29.53 -17.63 -16.07
CA SER A 420 29.75 -16.37 -16.79
C SER A 420 29.93 -16.62 -18.28
N PHE A 421 29.23 -15.86 -19.14
CA PHE A 421 29.41 -15.95 -20.60
C PHE A 421 30.62 -15.11 -21.09
N ASP A 422 31.00 -14.08 -20.33
CA ASP A 422 32.16 -13.22 -20.57
C ASP A 422 32.84 -12.85 -19.23
N LYS A 423 34.17 -12.85 -19.20
CA LYS A 423 35.00 -12.37 -18.08
C LYS A 423 35.75 -11.12 -18.55
N ALA A 424 35.10 -9.96 -18.47
CA ALA A 424 35.66 -8.73 -19.03
C ALA A 424 36.88 -8.19 -18.25
N ASN A 425 36.94 -8.43 -16.94
CA ASN A 425 37.99 -7.88 -16.07
C ASN A 425 39.25 -8.75 -16.07
N ARG A 426 40.09 -8.63 -17.11
CA ARG A 426 41.35 -9.39 -17.25
C ARG A 426 42.57 -8.48 -17.41
N THR A 427 43.68 -8.89 -16.79
CA THR A 427 44.97 -8.19 -16.87
C THR A 427 45.60 -8.24 -18.27
N SER A 428 45.34 -9.30 -19.05
CA SER A 428 45.88 -9.47 -20.40
C SER A 428 44.76 -9.68 -21.43
N HIS A 429 44.87 -9.02 -22.57
CA HIS A 429 43.97 -9.15 -23.72
C HIS A 429 43.99 -10.54 -24.39
N LEU A 430 45.07 -11.32 -24.18
CA LEU A 430 45.20 -12.69 -24.70
C LEU A 430 44.46 -13.73 -23.83
N SER A 431 43.91 -13.29 -22.71
CA SER A 431 43.21 -14.15 -21.77
C SER A 431 41.91 -14.71 -22.35
N PHE A 432 41.63 -15.99 -22.10
CA PHE A 432 40.32 -16.56 -22.39
C PHE A 432 39.20 -15.83 -21.62
N ARG A 433 38.15 -15.43 -22.34
CA ARG A 433 37.06 -14.62 -21.78
C ARG A 433 35.73 -15.38 -21.66
N GLY A 434 35.56 -16.49 -22.35
CA GLY A 434 34.29 -17.22 -22.44
C GLY A 434 33.81 -17.33 -23.88
N VAL A 435 32.63 -17.89 -24.05
CA VAL A 435 32.00 -18.16 -25.36
C VAL A 435 31.26 -16.95 -25.94
N GLY A 436 31.12 -15.86 -25.17
CA GLY A 436 30.36 -14.66 -25.58
C GLY A 436 28.87 -14.77 -25.27
N LEU A 437 28.15 -13.66 -25.49
CA LEU A 437 26.77 -13.48 -25.05
C LEU A 437 25.81 -14.50 -25.66
N ASP A 438 25.72 -14.58 -26.99
CA ASP A 438 24.71 -15.39 -27.68
C ASP A 438 24.85 -16.89 -27.34
N ALA A 439 26.04 -17.45 -27.55
CA ALA A 439 26.33 -18.85 -27.23
C ALA A 439 26.22 -19.13 -25.72
N GLY A 440 26.60 -18.16 -24.88
CA GLY A 440 26.48 -18.27 -23.43
C GLY A 440 25.02 -18.38 -22.97
N LEU A 441 24.14 -17.54 -23.52
CA LEU A 441 22.71 -17.57 -23.22
C LEU A 441 22.03 -18.86 -23.71
N GLU A 442 22.39 -19.36 -24.89
CA GLU A 442 21.91 -20.67 -25.37
C GLU A 442 22.29 -21.81 -24.41
N ILE A 443 23.54 -21.80 -23.92
CA ILE A 443 24.02 -22.83 -22.98
C ILE A 443 23.33 -22.70 -21.62
N LEU A 444 23.17 -21.48 -21.08
CA LEU A 444 22.47 -21.25 -19.81
C LEU A 444 20.99 -21.64 -19.88
N LYS A 445 20.34 -21.39 -21.03
CA LYS A 445 18.98 -21.86 -21.29
C LYS A 445 18.91 -23.39 -21.26
N ALA A 446 19.84 -24.07 -21.94
CA ALA A 446 19.92 -25.53 -21.93
C ALA A 446 20.15 -26.10 -20.52
N VAL A 447 20.96 -25.43 -19.68
CA VAL A 447 21.15 -25.82 -18.27
C VAL A 447 19.84 -25.74 -17.51
N LYS A 448 19.08 -24.65 -17.68
CA LYS A 448 17.80 -24.44 -17.01
C LYS A 448 16.79 -25.51 -17.41
N GLU A 449 16.67 -25.82 -18.71
CA GLU A 449 15.77 -26.85 -19.23
C GLU A 449 16.16 -28.27 -18.78
N ASP A 450 17.46 -28.57 -18.66
CA ASP A 450 17.95 -29.90 -18.28
C ASP A 450 17.89 -30.15 -16.77
N THR A 451 18.04 -29.09 -15.97
CA THR A 451 18.22 -29.21 -14.52
C THR A 451 17.11 -28.57 -13.69
N ASP A 452 16.22 -27.75 -14.26
CA ASP A 452 15.25 -26.92 -13.53
C ASP A 452 15.89 -26.02 -12.45
N LEU A 453 17.22 -25.88 -12.45
CA LEU A 453 17.91 -24.97 -11.55
C LEU A 453 17.75 -23.54 -12.08
N PRO A 454 17.44 -22.56 -11.22
CA PRO A 454 17.51 -21.16 -11.60
C PRO A 454 18.95 -20.81 -11.95
N VAL A 455 19.14 -19.95 -12.94
CA VAL A 455 20.47 -19.61 -13.45
C VAL A 455 20.83 -18.15 -13.18
N LEU A 456 22.12 -17.93 -12.93
CA LEU A 456 22.72 -16.62 -12.66
C LEU A 456 23.93 -16.41 -13.57
N THR A 457 23.99 -15.22 -14.17
CA THR A 457 25.18 -14.76 -14.90
C THR A 457 25.41 -13.26 -14.66
N ASP A 458 26.63 -12.81 -14.88
CA ASP A 458 27.01 -11.40 -14.74
C ASP A 458 26.85 -10.58 -16.02
N VAL A 459 26.46 -9.32 -15.84
CA VAL A 459 26.34 -8.32 -16.90
C VAL A 459 27.34 -7.19 -16.66
N HIS A 460 27.94 -6.70 -17.74
CA HIS A 460 28.99 -5.68 -17.72
C HIS A 460 28.52 -4.35 -18.30
N GLU A 461 27.50 -4.38 -19.17
CA GLU A 461 26.97 -3.20 -19.85
C GLU A 461 25.44 -3.19 -19.79
N THR A 462 24.83 -2.01 -19.76
CA THR A 462 23.39 -1.82 -19.53
C THR A 462 22.53 -2.50 -20.59
N TRP A 463 22.94 -2.47 -21.86
CA TRP A 463 22.19 -3.10 -22.96
C TRP A 463 22.11 -4.63 -22.84
N GLN A 464 23.03 -5.26 -22.09
CA GLN A 464 23.03 -6.70 -21.87
C GLN A 464 21.87 -7.13 -20.95
N CYS A 465 21.43 -6.26 -20.03
CA CYS A 465 20.46 -6.60 -19.00
C CYS A 465 19.17 -7.19 -19.59
N ASN A 466 18.58 -6.54 -20.59
CA ASN A 466 17.33 -7.00 -21.21
C ASN A 466 17.51 -8.38 -21.86
N LEU A 467 18.52 -8.53 -22.72
CA LEU A 467 18.80 -9.79 -23.44
C LEU A 467 19.05 -10.96 -22.47
N VAL A 468 19.87 -10.72 -21.45
CA VAL A 468 20.24 -11.74 -20.47
C VAL A 468 19.03 -12.12 -19.60
N SER A 469 18.18 -11.14 -19.26
CA SER A 469 16.99 -11.36 -18.43
C SER A 469 15.90 -12.21 -19.08
N GLU A 470 15.95 -12.43 -20.39
CA GLU A 470 15.03 -13.36 -21.07
C GLU A 470 15.31 -14.82 -20.67
N VAL A 471 16.56 -15.14 -20.36
CA VAL A 471 17.02 -16.50 -20.05
C VAL A 471 17.23 -16.70 -18.56
N VAL A 472 17.91 -15.76 -17.90
CA VAL A 472 18.38 -15.96 -16.53
C VAL A 472 17.41 -15.45 -15.48
N ASP A 473 17.51 -16.01 -14.28
CA ASP A 473 16.66 -15.66 -13.15
C ASP A 473 17.29 -14.60 -12.25
N VAL A 474 18.62 -14.53 -12.24
CA VAL A 474 19.40 -13.58 -11.44
C VAL A 474 20.45 -12.90 -12.31
N LEU A 475 20.45 -11.57 -12.29
CA LEU A 475 21.46 -10.73 -12.92
C LEU A 475 22.50 -10.34 -11.88
N GLN A 476 23.76 -10.71 -12.11
CA GLN A 476 24.85 -10.33 -11.22
C GLN A 476 25.53 -9.04 -11.69
N ILE A 477 25.68 -8.08 -10.78
CA ILE A 477 26.53 -6.91 -10.99
C ILE A 477 27.94 -7.24 -10.47
N PRO A 478 28.99 -7.19 -11.32
CA PRO A 478 30.36 -7.43 -10.92
C PRO A 478 30.85 -6.48 -9.81
N SER A 479 31.81 -6.94 -9.01
CA SER A 479 32.37 -6.18 -7.88
C SER A 479 32.92 -4.80 -8.27
N PHE A 480 33.59 -4.69 -9.42
CA PHE A 480 34.12 -3.42 -9.92
C PHE A 480 33.02 -2.44 -10.37
N LEU A 481 31.83 -2.96 -10.71
CA LEU A 481 30.72 -2.18 -11.25
C LEU A 481 29.62 -1.94 -10.21
N CYS A 482 29.82 -2.36 -8.95
CA CYS A 482 28.81 -2.33 -7.89
C CYS A 482 28.30 -0.91 -7.53
N ARG A 483 29.00 0.13 -7.97
CA ARG A 483 28.61 1.54 -7.79
C ARG A 483 27.98 2.17 -9.03
N GLN A 484 28.00 1.51 -10.20
CA GLN A 484 27.50 2.08 -11.45
C GLN A 484 25.97 2.14 -11.41
N THR A 485 25.43 3.35 -11.28
CA THR A 485 23.98 3.55 -11.11
C THR A 485 23.19 3.00 -12.27
N ASP A 486 23.57 3.37 -13.49
CA ASP A 486 22.84 3.00 -14.70
C ASP A 486 22.78 1.49 -14.89
N LEU A 487 23.86 0.77 -14.56
CA LEU A 487 23.90 -0.69 -14.65
C LEU A 487 23.03 -1.36 -13.58
N CYS A 488 23.11 -0.88 -12.33
CA CYS A 488 22.25 -1.39 -11.26
C CYS A 488 20.77 -1.17 -11.58
N GLN A 489 20.41 0.01 -12.10
CA GLN A 489 19.04 0.35 -12.47
C GLN A 489 18.57 -0.44 -13.70
N ALA A 490 19.39 -0.55 -14.74
CA ALA A 490 19.06 -1.35 -15.93
C ALA A 490 18.83 -2.83 -15.57
N ALA A 491 19.65 -3.41 -14.68
CA ALA A 491 19.41 -4.76 -14.18
C ALA A 491 18.11 -4.86 -13.37
N ALA A 492 17.82 -3.85 -12.56
CA ALA A 492 16.62 -3.79 -11.73
C ALA A 492 15.33 -3.65 -12.56
N GLU A 493 15.33 -2.85 -13.62
CA GLU A 493 14.20 -2.63 -14.53
C GLU A 493 13.72 -3.90 -15.24
N THR A 494 14.58 -4.91 -15.37
CA THR A 494 14.19 -6.23 -15.92
C THR A 494 13.21 -7.00 -15.03
N GLY A 495 13.02 -6.60 -13.77
CA GLY A 495 12.22 -7.32 -12.77
C GLY A 495 12.84 -8.64 -12.29
N ARG A 496 14.08 -8.96 -12.69
CA ARG A 496 14.84 -10.11 -12.18
C ARG A 496 15.48 -9.80 -10.83
N ILE A 497 15.95 -10.84 -10.16
CA ILE A 497 16.74 -10.70 -8.94
C ILE A 497 18.09 -10.05 -9.32
N VAL A 498 18.52 -9.03 -8.57
CA VAL A 498 19.83 -8.38 -8.74
C VAL A 498 20.79 -8.86 -7.66
N HIS A 499 21.85 -9.56 -8.05
CA HIS A 499 22.92 -10.01 -7.17
C HIS A 499 24.11 -9.04 -7.23
N LEU A 500 24.24 -8.19 -6.21
CA LEU A 500 25.27 -7.16 -6.13
C LEU A 500 26.53 -7.72 -5.45
N LYS A 501 27.59 -8.01 -6.22
CA LYS A 501 28.90 -8.32 -5.62
C LYS A 501 29.52 -7.07 -5.02
N LYS A 502 29.92 -7.13 -3.75
CA LYS A 502 30.60 -6.03 -3.09
C LYS A 502 31.96 -5.76 -3.73
N GLY A 503 32.23 -4.51 -4.06
CA GLY A 503 33.56 -4.06 -4.45
C GLY A 503 34.59 -4.36 -3.36
N GLU A 504 35.77 -4.81 -3.73
CA GLU A 504 36.89 -5.05 -2.79
C GLU A 504 37.39 -3.77 -2.12
N PHE A 505 37.08 -2.61 -2.70
CA PHE A 505 37.31 -1.28 -2.14
C PHE A 505 36.10 -0.72 -1.37
N ALA A 506 34.95 -1.41 -1.39
CA ALA A 506 33.69 -0.88 -0.88
C ALA A 506 33.43 -1.30 0.57
N SER A 507 32.90 -0.35 1.35
CA SER A 507 32.37 -0.59 2.70
C SER A 507 30.94 -1.14 2.66
N PRO A 508 30.43 -1.71 3.77
CA PRO A 508 29.03 -2.16 3.84
C PRO A 508 28.01 -1.06 3.51
N THR A 509 28.24 0.16 3.97
CA THR A 509 27.34 1.31 3.73
C THR A 509 27.22 1.65 2.25
N VAL A 510 28.31 1.49 1.48
CA VAL A 510 28.26 1.67 0.02
C VAL A 510 27.32 0.66 -0.63
N MET A 511 27.25 -0.57 -0.10
CA MET A 511 26.37 -1.60 -0.63
C MET A 511 24.91 -1.38 -0.25
N VAL A 512 24.63 -0.81 0.93
CA VAL A 512 23.28 -0.34 1.27
C VAL A 512 22.80 0.65 0.22
N ALA A 513 23.62 1.66 -0.10
CA ALA A 513 23.28 2.62 -1.15
C ALA A 513 23.16 1.97 -2.56
N ALA A 514 23.92 0.91 -2.85
CA ALA A 514 23.78 0.16 -4.10
C ALA A 514 22.45 -0.58 -4.19
N VAL A 515 21.96 -1.15 -3.09
CA VAL A 515 20.62 -1.75 -3.01
C VAL A 515 19.52 -0.69 -3.20
N GLU A 516 19.68 0.50 -2.63
CA GLU A 516 18.71 1.59 -2.83
C GLU A 516 18.57 2.00 -4.30
N LYS A 517 19.64 1.89 -5.11
CA LYS A 517 19.55 2.11 -6.56
C LYS A 517 18.65 1.11 -7.26
N VAL A 518 18.67 -0.15 -6.82
CA VAL A 518 17.79 -1.21 -7.32
C VAL A 518 16.35 -0.92 -6.89
N ARG A 519 16.13 -0.59 -5.61
CA ARG A 519 14.80 -0.26 -5.06
C ARG A 519 14.17 0.97 -5.69
N ALA A 520 14.98 1.96 -6.08
CA ALA A 520 14.51 3.17 -6.74
C ALA A 520 13.78 2.92 -8.06
N THR A 521 14.01 1.79 -8.73
CA THR A 521 13.26 1.40 -9.95
C THR A 521 11.95 0.68 -9.64
N GLY A 522 11.64 0.44 -8.37
CA GLY A 522 10.49 -0.32 -7.91
C GLY A 522 10.74 -1.83 -7.74
N ASN A 523 11.95 -2.31 -8.05
CA ASN A 523 12.36 -3.71 -7.85
C ASN A 523 12.99 -3.91 -6.46
N ASP A 524 12.37 -4.74 -5.62
CA ASP A 524 12.83 -5.03 -4.26
C ASP A 524 13.72 -6.29 -4.17
N TYR A 525 13.97 -6.98 -5.29
CA TYR A 525 14.66 -8.27 -5.36
C TYR A 525 16.19 -8.13 -5.44
N ALA A 526 16.82 -7.44 -4.49
CA ALA A 526 18.26 -7.26 -4.45
C ALA A 526 18.91 -8.17 -3.40
N MET A 527 20.07 -8.77 -3.68
CA MET A 527 20.89 -9.43 -2.65
C MET A 527 22.34 -8.95 -2.73
N ILE A 528 23.03 -8.93 -1.58
CA ILE A 528 24.43 -8.48 -1.51
C ILE A 528 25.34 -9.68 -1.31
N CYS A 529 26.43 -9.73 -2.06
CA CYS A 529 27.45 -10.75 -1.95
C CYS A 529 28.76 -10.15 -1.41
N GLU A 530 29.09 -10.48 -0.16
CA GLU A 530 30.39 -10.20 0.44
C GLU A 530 31.45 -11.11 -0.19
N ARG A 531 32.63 -10.55 -0.46
CA ARG A 531 33.72 -11.25 -1.14
C ARG A 531 35.11 -10.82 -0.67
N GLY A 532 35.20 -10.15 0.47
CA GLY A 532 36.43 -9.60 1.02
C GLY A 532 36.69 -8.13 0.65
N PHE A 533 37.74 -7.57 1.23
CA PHE A 533 38.24 -6.24 0.94
C PHE A 533 39.76 -6.27 0.74
N CYS A 534 40.30 -5.35 -0.04
CA CYS A 534 41.74 -5.23 -0.26
C CYS A 534 42.46 -4.91 1.04
N PHE A 535 43.43 -5.73 1.41
CA PHE A 535 44.31 -5.50 2.54
C PHE A 535 45.76 -5.55 2.08
N GLY A 536 46.32 -4.37 1.79
CA GLY A 536 47.60 -4.28 1.08
C GLY A 536 47.45 -4.55 -0.41
N TYR A 537 48.56 -4.89 -1.07
CA TYR A 537 48.59 -5.19 -2.49
C TYR A 537 48.33 -6.67 -2.73
N CYS A 538 47.51 -6.96 -3.74
CA CYS A 538 47.28 -8.31 -4.28
C CYS A 538 46.68 -9.32 -3.30
N ASP A 539 46.08 -8.88 -2.19
CA ASP A 539 45.49 -9.77 -1.18
C ASP A 539 44.17 -9.24 -0.62
N LEU A 540 43.33 -10.17 -0.14
CA LEU A 540 41.98 -9.91 0.33
C LEU A 540 41.74 -10.53 1.69
N VAL A 541 41.06 -9.76 2.56
CA VAL A 541 40.66 -10.22 3.89
C VAL A 541 39.15 -10.11 4.03
N VAL A 542 38.57 -11.03 4.80
CA VAL A 542 37.14 -11.02 5.12
C VAL A 542 36.95 -10.55 6.56
N ASP A 543 36.22 -9.44 6.75
CA ASP A 543 35.78 -8.98 8.06
C ASP A 543 34.41 -9.60 8.35
N PRO A 544 34.28 -10.57 9.28
CA PRO A 544 32.98 -11.19 9.59
C PRO A 544 31.97 -10.17 10.11
N ARG A 545 32.39 -9.02 10.66
CA ARG A 545 31.47 -7.94 11.07
C ARG A 545 30.79 -7.30 9.87
N SER A 546 31.40 -7.36 8.68
CA SER A 546 30.82 -6.88 7.43
C SER A 546 29.51 -7.61 7.13
N LEU A 547 29.48 -8.94 7.31
CA LEU A 547 28.29 -9.76 7.09
C LEU A 547 27.11 -9.33 7.96
N VAL A 548 27.39 -8.90 9.20
CA VAL A 548 26.37 -8.36 10.12
C VAL A 548 25.94 -6.96 9.69
N ARG A 549 26.87 -6.07 9.35
CA ARG A 549 26.57 -4.69 8.93
C ARG A 549 25.77 -4.64 7.63
N LEU A 550 26.03 -5.55 6.70
CA LEU A 550 25.29 -5.65 5.43
C LEU A 550 23.81 -5.97 5.64
N ARG A 551 23.40 -6.47 6.81
CA ARG A 551 21.99 -6.67 7.18
C ARG A 551 21.18 -5.37 7.19
N ALA A 552 21.84 -4.22 7.40
CA ALA A 552 21.18 -2.91 7.33
C ALA A 552 20.55 -2.64 5.95
N ALA A 553 21.02 -3.30 4.89
CA ALA A 553 20.39 -3.24 3.57
C ALA A 553 19.02 -3.94 3.52
N GLN A 554 18.61 -4.67 4.56
CA GLN A 554 17.34 -5.39 4.63
C GLN A 554 17.12 -6.35 3.45
N CYS A 555 18.18 -7.06 3.07
CA CYS A 555 18.16 -8.02 1.98
C CYS A 555 19.03 -9.25 2.32
N PRO A 556 18.93 -10.35 1.53
CA PRO A 556 19.80 -11.49 1.71
C PRO A 556 21.28 -11.10 1.61
N VAL A 557 22.10 -11.65 2.50
CA VAL A 557 23.56 -11.50 2.50
C VAL A 557 24.17 -12.84 2.15
N VAL A 558 24.93 -12.85 1.07
CA VAL A 558 25.64 -14.00 0.51
C VAL A 558 27.13 -13.82 0.80
N MET A 559 27.84 -14.92 1.09
CA MET A 559 29.30 -14.92 1.17
C MET A 559 29.90 -15.67 -0.02
N ASP A 560 30.71 -15.00 -0.82
CA ASP A 560 31.56 -15.58 -1.86
C ASP A 560 32.81 -16.17 -1.23
N ILE A 561 32.77 -17.49 -0.98
CA ILE A 561 33.85 -18.21 -0.31
C ILE A 561 34.97 -18.60 -1.28
N THR A 562 34.77 -18.41 -2.58
CA THR A 562 35.76 -18.64 -3.65
C THR A 562 36.62 -17.39 -3.84
N HIS A 563 36.00 -16.28 -4.24
CA HIS A 563 36.76 -15.08 -4.59
C HIS A 563 37.25 -14.32 -3.37
N ALA A 564 36.71 -14.55 -2.16
CA ALA A 564 37.30 -14.00 -0.94
C ALA A 564 38.77 -14.39 -0.72
N LEU A 565 39.25 -15.41 -1.43
CA LEU A 565 40.60 -15.95 -1.33
C LEU A 565 41.39 -15.72 -2.61
N GLN A 566 40.90 -14.86 -3.51
CA GLN A 566 41.61 -14.49 -4.72
C GLN A 566 42.76 -13.54 -4.35
N GLN A 567 43.90 -13.74 -5.00
CA GLN A 567 45.04 -12.83 -4.93
C GLN A 567 45.21 -12.17 -6.30
N PRO A 568 44.65 -10.97 -6.52
CA PRO A 568 44.62 -10.34 -7.83
C PRO A 568 46.03 -10.03 -8.32
N SER A 569 46.35 -10.41 -9.57
CA SER A 569 47.62 -10.09 -10.23
C SER A 569 48.88 -10.46 -9.44
N SER A 570 48.84 -11.55 -8.66
CA SER A 570 49.94 -11.97 -7.78
C SER A 570 50.89 -13.00 -8.40
N CYS A 571 50.55 -13.60 -9.54
CA CYS A 571 51.35 -14.64 -10.18
C CYS A 571 51.80 -14.23 -11.60
N THR A 572 53.06 -14.51 -11.94
CA THR A 572 53.58 -14.36 -13.31
C THR A 572 53.77 -15.74 -13.93
N MET A 573 53.10 -15.98 -15.04
CA MET A 573 53.16 -17.22 -15.80
C MET A 573 54.49 -17.35 -16.57
N LYS A 574 54.79 -18.57 -17.05
CA LYS A 574 56.02 -18.86 -17.81
C LYS A 574 56.15 -18.05 -19.11
N ASP A 575 55.04 -17.61 -19.67
CA ASP A 575 54.95 -16.76 -20.87
C ASP A 575 55.00 -15.25 -20.56
N GLY A 576 55.20 -14.88 -19.29
CA GLY A 576 55.27 -13.49 -18.84
C GLY A 576 53.92 -12.84 -18.54
N ALA A 577 52.80 -13.55 -18.71
CA ALA A 577 51.48 -13.01 -18.37
C ALA A 577 51.27 -12.95 -16.84
N VAL A 578 50.78 -11.81 -16.34
CA VAL A 578 50.37 -11.67 -14.94
C VAL A 578 48.92 -12.13 -14.78
N VAL A 579 48.69 -13.09 -13.87
CA VAL A 579 47.39 -13.70 -13.61
C VAL A 579 47.06 -13.68 -12.11
N SER A 580 45.77 -13.81 -11.78
CA SER A 580 45.33 -13.96 -10.40
C SER A 580 45.70 -15.33 -9.84
N ALA A 581 46.19 -15.37 -8.60
CA ALA A 581 46.32 -16.58 -7.81
C ALA A 581 45.19 -16.67 -6.77
N GLY A 582 45.36 -17.54 -5.77
CA GLY A 582 44.47 -17.59 -4.63
C GLY A 582 44.71 -18.80 -3.73
N GLU A 583 43.99 -18.80 -2.61
CA GLU A 583 44.20 -19.75 -1.51
C GLU A 583 43.05 -20.75 -1.39
N ARG A 584 42.81 -21.57 -2.43
CA ARG A 584 41.73 -22.59 -2.47
C ARG A 584 41.57 -23.40 -1.19
N TYR A 585 42.68 -23.77 -0.54
CA TYR A 585 42.67 -24.58 0.67
C TYR A 585 41.98 -23.90 1.88
N LEU A 586 41.80 -22.58 1.84
CA LEU A 586 41.08 -21.82 2.86
C LEU A 586 39.58 -21.67 2.57
N ILE A 587 39.06 -22.19 1.44
CA ILE A 587 37.63 -22.13 1.12
C ILE A 587 36.78 -22.75 2.26
N PRO A 588 37.12 -23.92 2.83
CA PRO A 588 36.42 -24.45 3.99
C PRO A 588 36.49 -23.51 5.20
N THR A 589 37.62 -22.83 5.44
CA THR A 589 37.77 -21.88 6.55
C THR A 589 36.80 -20.71 6.42
N ILE A 590 36.72 -20.08 5.25
CA ILE A 590 35.78 -18.98 5.01
C ILE A 590 34.34 -19.46 5.03
N GLY A 591 34.06 -20.65 4.47
CA GLY A 591 32.74 -21.29 4.51
C GLY A 591 32.24 -21.54 5.94
N ARG A 592 33.09 -22.10 6.81
CA ARG A 592 32.76 -22.35 8.21
C ARG A 592 32.42 -21.06 8.95
N MET A 593 33.21 -20.01 8.73
CA MET A 593 32.96 -18.68 9.30
C MET A 593 31.59 -18.15 8.84
N ALA A 594 31.30 -18.19 7.54
CA ALA A 594 30.04 -17.68 7.00
C ALA A 594 28.83 -18.45 7.55
N ALA A 595 28.93 -19.79 7.61
CA ALA A 595 27.91 -20.65 8.19
C ALA A 595 27.69 -20.38 9.69
N ALA A 596 28.78 -20.16 10.45
CA ALA A 596 28.70 -19.83 11.87
C ALA A 596 28.04 -18.47 12.12
N VAL A 597 28.41 -17.44 11.34
CA VAL A 597 27.81 -16.10 11.42
C VAL A 597 26.33 -16.10 11.03
N GLY A 598 25.92 -16.96 10.09
CA GLY A 598 24.53 -17.08 9.66
C GLY A 598 24.19 -16.21 8.44
N VAL A 599 24.98 -16.35 7.38
CA VAL A 599 24.65 -15.79 6.05
C VAL A 599 23.40 -16.45 5.45
N ASP A 600 22.74 -15.81 4.49
CA ASP A 600 21.59 -16.41 3.79
C ASP A 600 21.99 -17.28 2.63
N GLY A 601 23.12 -16.96 2.01
CA GLY A 601 23.63 -17.70 0.87
C GLY A 601 25.13 -17.92 0.95
N ILE A 602 25.58 -18.99 0.32
CA ILE A 602 27.00 -19.26 0.06
C ILE A 602 27.21 -19.27 -1.45
N PHE A 603 28.12 -18.45 -1.94
CA PHE A 603 28.57 -18.46 -3.32
C PHE A 603 29.89 -19.24 -3.40
N ILE A 604 29.97 -20.23 -4.27
CA ILE A 604 31.16 -21.06 -4.50
C ILE A 604 31.27 -21.43 -5.98
N GLU A 605 32.48 -21.40 -6.53
CA GLU A 605 32.75 -21.91 -7.87
C GLU A 605 33.44 -23.26 -7.81
N VAL A 606 33.08 -24.12 -8.77
CA VAL A 606 33.56 -25.50 -8.84
C VAL A 606 34.00 -25.89 -10.24
N ASP A 607 34.97 -26.79 -10.31
CA ASP A 607 35.41 -27.46 -11.53
C ASP A 607 35.74 -28.94 -11.27
N GLU A 608 35.65 -29.78 -12.29
CA GLU A 608 36.11 -31.18 -12.20
C GLU A 608 37.63 -31.26 -12.13
N GLU A 609 38.33 -30.36 -12.83
CA GLU A 609 39.78 -30.26 -12.88
C GLU A 609 40.22 -28.81 -12.63
N PRO A 610 40.07 -28.27 -11.39
CA PRO A 610 40.33 -26.86 -11.09
C PRO A 610 41.71 -26.36 -11.52
N ASP A 611 42.74 -27.20 -11.47
CA ASP A 611 44.12 -26.84 -11.83
C ASP A 611 44.31 -26.65 -13.35
N LYS A 612 43.38 -27.16 -14.16
CA LYS A 612 43.33 -27.00 -15.62
C LYS A 612 42.35 -25.91 -16.07
N ALA A 613 41.60 -25.30 -15.15
CA ALA A 613 40.62 -24.29 -15.50
C ALA A 613 41.30 -23.06 -16.15
N PRO A 614 40.74 -22.51 -17.24
CA PRO A 614 41.36 -21.41 -17.98
C PRO A 614 41.30 -20.06 -17.23
N VAL A 615 40.47 -19.98 -16.19
CA VAL A 615 40.21 -18.76 -15.41
C VAL A 615 40.11 -19.11 -13.93
N ASP A 616 40.75 -18.31 -13.07
CA ASP A 616 40.67 -18.42 -11.60
C ASP A 616 40.92 -19.84 -11.06
N SER A 617 41.80 -20.60 -11.72
CA SER A 617 42.12 -21.99 -11.35
C SER A 617 42.42 -22.14 -9.87
N HIS A 618 43.26 -21.27 -9.31
CA HIS A 618 43.68 -21.27 -7.90
C HIS A 618 42.58 -21.02 -6.87
N THR A 619 41.34 -20.71 -7.25
CA THR A 619 40.24 -20.45 -6.31
C THR A 619 39.00 -21.31 -6.57
N GLN A 620 38.93 -22.09 -7.66
CA GLN A 620 37.80 -23.00 -7.90
C GLN A 620 37.91 -24.26 -7.03
N TRP A 621 36.81 -24.70 -6.44
CA TRP A 621 36.77 -25.88 -5.58
C TRP A 621 36.60 -27.18 -6.39
N PRO A 622 37.23 -28.31 -6.03
CA PRO A 622 37.03 -29.56 -6.75
C PRO A 622 35.58 -30.04 -6.58
N LEU A 623 34.89 -30.29 -7.70
CA LEU A 623 33.47 -30.69 -7.71
C LEU A 623 33.22 -31.95 -6.88
N SER A 624 34.17 -32.90 -6.87
CA SER A 624 34.11 -34.12 -6.06
C SER A 624 34.09 -33.87 -4.55
N LEU A 625 34.60 -32.71 -4.10
CA LEU A 625 34.66 -32.30 -2.70
C LEU A 625 33.54 -31.32 -2.32
N LEU A 626 32.62 -31.00 -3.25
CA LEU A 626 31.53 -30.06 -2.98
C LEU A 626 30.57 -30.61 -1.92
N ARG A 627 30.12 -31.87 -2.07
CA ARG A 627 29.18 -32.50 -1.14
C ARG A 627 29.68 -32.52 0.31
N PRO A 628 30.87 -33.07 0.63
CA PRO A 628 31.34 -33.11 2.02
C PRO A 628 31.51 -31.72 2.63
N LEU A 629 31.91 -30.72 1.82
CA LEU A 629 31.98 -29.34 2.28
C LEU A 629 30.59 -28.81 2.65
N LEU A 630 29.60 -28.93 1.76
CA LEU A 630 28.24 -28.44 2.03
C LEU A 630 27.58 -29.15 3.24
N GLU A 631 27.80 -30.45 3.40
CA GLU A 631 27.36 -31.21 4.58
C GLU A 631 27.94 -30.63 5.88
N GLU A 632 29.23 -30.32 5.89
CA GLU A 632 29.89 -29.69 7.04
C GLU A 632 29.29 -28.31 7.35
N LEU A 633 29.14 -27.46 6.33
CA LEU A 633 28.61 -26.10 6.51
C LEU A 633 27.15 -26.11 6.99
N LEU A 634 26.32 -27.02 6.49
CA LEU A 634 24.95 -27.22 6.98
C LEU A 634 24.92 -27.56 8.47
N ASN A 635 25.79 -28.47 8.91
CA ASN A 635 25.86 -28.89 10.30
C ASN A 635 26.26 -27.72 11.22
N ILE A 636 27.24 -26.92 10.81
CA ILE A 636 27.66 -25.72 11.54
C ILE A 636 26.52 -24.71 11.64
N ALA A 637 25.86 -24.40 10.52
CA ALA A 637 24.79 -23.40 10.49
C ALA A 637 23.57 -23.82 11.34
N ARG A 638 23.24 -25.12 11.39
CA ARG A 638 22.16 -25.66 12.24
C ARG A 638 22.48 -25.50 13.72
N VAL A 639 23.73 -25.71 14.13
CA VAL A 639 24.17 -25.61 15.52
C VAL A 639 24.30 -24.14 15.95
N SER A 640 24.92 -23.29 15.12
CA SER A 640 25.22 -21.90 15.49
C SER A 640 23.95 -21.06 15.72
N ARG A 641 22.89 -21.31 14.94
CA ARG A 641 21.66 -20.49 14.92
C ARG A 641 21.94 -19.00 14.72
N GLY A 642 23.05 -18.63 14.05
CA GLY A 642 23.53 -17.25 13.95
C GLY A 642 22.47 -16.23 13.50
N LYS A 643 21.55 -16.63 12.60
CA LYS A 643 20.44 -15.78 12.14
C LYS A 643 19.49 -15.33 13.25
N ARG A 644 19.21 -16.17 14.26
CA ARG A 644 18.19 -15.90 15.31
C ARG A 644 18.60 -14.79 16.28
N TYR A 645 19.89 -14.53 16.42
CA TYR A 645 20.43 -13.56 17.39
C TYR A 645 20.67 -12.16 16.80
N SER A 646 20.36 -11.92 15.51
CA SER A 646 20.65 -10.64 14.86
C SER A 646 19.51 -9.62 14.82
N TYR A 647 18.27 -9.98 15.22
CA TYR A 647 17.09 -9.17 14.89
C TYR A 647 16.22 -8.68 16.07
N LYS A 648 16.45 -9.07 17.33
CA LYS A 648 15.47 -8.79 18.40
C LYS A 648 15.81 -7.75 19.46
N ASP A 649 17.06 -7.30 19.64
CA ASP A 649 17.41 -6.58 20.88
C ASP A 649 18.16 -5.25 20.75
N SER A 650 18.10 -4.55 19.61
CA SER A 650 18.64 -3.19 19.60
C SER A 650 17.88 -2.23 18.71
N ASN A 651 17.16 -1.30 19.35
CA ASN A 651 17.01 0.07 18.88
C ASN A 651 18.32 0.55 18.25
N GLN A 652 18.35 0.69 16.94
CA GLN A 652 19.37 1.46 16.23
C GLN A 652 18.66 2.50 15.37
N GLU A 653 18.18 3.54 16.03
CA GLU A 653 17.97 4.88 15.45
C GLU A 653 19.31 5.63 15.25
N ALA A 654 20.45 4.93 15.15
CA ALA A 654 21.73 5.57 14.91
C ALA A 654 22.65 4.64 14.11
N LEU A 655 22.65 4.82 12.78
CA LEU A 655 23.80 4.65 11.90
C LEU A 655 23.56 5.31 10.54
#